data_AF-A0A947B0Z6-F1
#
_entry.id   AF-A0A947B0Z6-F1
#
_cell.length_a   1.000
_cell.length_b   1.000
_cell.length_c   1.000
_cell.angle_alpha   90.00
_cell.angle_beta   90.00
_cell.angle_gamma   90.00
#
_symmetry.space_group_name_H-M   'P 1'
#
loop_
_entity.id
_entity.type
_entity.pdbx_description
1 polymer ?
#
loop_
_entity_poly.entity_id
_entity_poly.type
_entity_poly.pdbx_seq_one_letter_code
_entity_poly.pdbx_strand_id
1 'polypeptide(L)'
;MKFNFLSKITSFLFISIFILFNSTLNAQPNFAELWNDVVETNITAVGTRYIFPQSYRTLELDLQDLSTALNLAPKEELKNVKQSGFLLSLPLPDNSFSTFKIVETPVMAEELALKYPQIKTYLGQGIDDRSARVRFDITPAGFHAIIFSSKGTIYIDPYSLGEARYYISYYKKDYIPTEEQLSAVCNLFGEDSEFGDHIRNLVNDNPYVLTGPQLRTYRLACATTGEYTIFHGGTVAQGLAAVVTAINRVTGVYENEIAVRLELIPNNDLIIYTDPGSDPYTNNSGGTMLNQNQANLDAVIGNANYDIGHVFSTGGGGVAFLGVVCQPGFKARGVTGLPQPIGDPFYIDYVAHEMGHQFGGNHTFNGSAGACSGGNRNGATAYEPGSGSTIMAYAGICGSQNLQSNSDDYFHNISFVEMVNYTNNGNGNSCPLVTNTGNNEPTATVPAGGFTIPISTPFMLVGSGTDPDNDPLTYCWEEWDLGPAGHPNSPSGNAPIFRTFDPVDVPYRYFPKLANILNNSQTIGEILPTYTRTLTFRLTVRDNRAGGGGVQYAQMQSINVTNTAGPFLVTQPNTAVTWPGNTTQTVTWDVANTSIAPVNVTEVNILLSTDGGLNFTEVLASNIPNDGSEDLFLPNLPTTQARIKVEAVGNVFFDLSNENFTIEDFIPVELTAFFALVTERGVLLKWTTATEKNNSGFMIERSSNNVDFNDVVFINGKGTTTEITDYEYVDNLTKPGMYYYRLKQIDFDGSFNYSNVVETEINGPEVFNLLQNYPNPFNPSTIIKFSVPIDSRIRIELFNTLGEKVDELTNRNYSIGNHEINFDASILSNGVYYYTISANGIDGSTYYSTKKMVLIK
;
A
#
# COMPACT_ATOMS: atom_id res chain seq x y z
N MET A 1 -44.43 35.09 -45.21
CA MET A 1 -44.08 36.22 -46.10
C MET A 1 -45.10 37.32 -45.83
N LYS A 2 -44.81 38.58 -45.44
CA LYS A 2 -43.64 39.47 -45.44
C LYS A 2 -43.91 40.50 -44.30
N PHE A 3 -43.01 40.68 -43.34
CA PHE A 3 -41.92 41.68 -43.28
C PHE A 3 -42.33 43.14 -43.02
N ASN A 4 -41.88 43.61 -41.84
CA ASN A 4 -41.42 44.94 -41.40
C ASN A 4 -42.25 46.21 -41.63
N PHE A 5 -42.53 46.93 -40.53
CA PHE A 5 -41.76 48.10 -40.07
C PHE A 5 -42.40 48.67 -38.78
N LEU A 6 -41.62 48.98 -37.74
CA LEU A 6 -41.60 50.32 -37.13
C LEU A 6 -40.62 50.35 -35.94
N SER A 7 -39.76 51.37 -35.96
CA SER A 7 -38.89 51.74 -34.84
C SER A 7 -39.42 52.98 -34.13
N LYS A 8 -39.09 53.06 -32.83
CA LYS A 8 -38.81 54.26 -32.04
C LYS A 8 -40.00 55.03 -31.44
N ILE A 9 -40.19 54.84 -30.14
CA ILE A 9 -39.95 55.82 -29.04
C ILE A 9 -40.95 55.53 -27.90
N THR A 10 -40.43 55.11 -26.74
CA THR A 10 -40.98 55.46 -25.42
C THR A 10 -39.97 55.08 -24.34
N SER A 11 -39.31 56.11 -23.78
CA SER A 11 -38.73 56.09 -22.43
C SER A 11 -39.77 56.71 -21.48
N PHE A 12 -39.73 56.28 -20.21
CA PHE A 12 -40.63 56.59 -19.08
C PHE A 12 -41.76 55.58 -18.80
N LEU A 13 -41.41 54.38 -18.30
CA LEU A 13 -42.13 53.70 -17.22
C LEU A 13 -41.41 52.42 -16.70
N PHE A 14 -40.20 52.49 -16.15
CA PHE A 14 -39.59 51.31 -15.49
C PHE A 14 -38.62 51.71 -14.36
N ILE A 15 -39.16 52.30 -13.29
CA ILE A 15 -38.49 52.41 -12.00
C ILE A 15 -39.55 52.10 -10.94
N SER A 16 -39.87 50.81 -10.72
CA SER A 16 -40.70 50.33 -9.59
C SER A 16 -40.79 48.78 -9.45
N ILE A 17 -39.90 47.97 -10.04
CA ILE A 17 -39.82 46.52 -9.73
C ILE A 17 -38.36 46.08 -9.87
N PHE A 18 -37.50 46.45 -8.91
CA PHE A 18 -36.13 45.92 -8.82
C PHE A 18 -35.62 45.91 -7.38
N ILE A 19 -36.47 45.56 -6.42
CA ILE A 19 -36.07 45.18 -5.06
C ILE A 19 -37.08 44.12 -4.61
N LEU A 20 -36.74 42.84 -4.79
CA LEU A 20 -37.23 41.63 -4.09
C LEU A 20 -36.89 40.38 -4.93
N PHE A 21 -35.60 40.17 -5.18
CA PHE A 21 -35.03 38.83 -5.34
C PHE A 21 -33.80 38.80 -4.44
N ASN A 22 -34.04 38.82 -3.12
CA ASN A 22 -33.07 38.26 -2.19
C ASN A 22 -33.08 36.76 -2.47
N SER A 23 -32.13 36.30 -3.28
CA SER A 23 -31.69 34.91 -3.23
C SER A 23 -31.14 34.68 -1.82
N THR A 24 -31.98 34.18 -0.92
CA THR A 24 -31.50 33.47 0.26
C THR A 24 -30.76 32.24 -0.28
N LEU A 25 -29.45 32.36 -0.43
CA LEU A 25 -28.56 31.21 -0.31
C LEU A 25 -28.81 30.65 1.09
N ASN A 26 -29.78 29.74 1.22
CA ASN A 26 -29.83 28.87 2.38
C ASN A 26 -28.58 28.01 2.27
N ALA A 27 -27.51 28.41 2.97
CA ALA A 27 -26.46 27.47 3.29
C ALA A 27 -27.14 26.27 3.94
N GLN A 28 -26.93 25.06 3.40
CA GLN A 28 -27.40 23.87 4.08
C GLN A 28 -26.78 23.84 5.47
N PRO A 29 -27.56 23.52 6.52
CA PRO A 29 -27.00 23.38 7.85
C PRO A 29 -25.87 22.35 7.84
N ASN A 30 -24.82 22.62 8.61
CA ASN A 30 -23.71 21.70 8.74
C ASN A 30 -24.16 20.49 9.58
N PHE A 31 -24.56 19.40 8.91
CA PHE A 31 -25.13 18.23 9.59
C PHE A 31 -24.16 17.50 10.51
N ALA A 32 -22.86 17.78 10.43
CA ALA A 32 -21.89 17.32 11.43
C ALA A 32 -22.22 17.86 12.84
N GLU A 33 -22.87 19.01 12.94
CA GLU A 33 -23.27 19.62 14.23
C GLU A 33 -24.44 18.90 14.91
N LEU A 34 -25.13 17.99 14.21
CA LEU A 34 -26.18 17.14 14.80
C LEU A 34 -25.62 15.97 15.61
N TRP A 35 -24.35 15.63 15.41
CA TRP A 35 -23.65 14.55 16.08
C TRP A 35 -22.64 15.09 17.07
N ASN A 36 -22.66 14.59 18.31
CA ASN A 36 -21.72 14.97 19.34
C ASN A 36 -21.06 13.73 19.94
N ASP A 37 -19.75 13.74 20.11
CA ASP A 37 -19.06 12.69 20.85
C ASP A 37 -19.49 12.69 22.33
N VAL A 38 -19.80 11.51 22.85
CA VAL A 38 -20.17 11.32 24.26
C VAL A 38 -19.27 10.27 24.89
N VAL A 39 -18.84 10.51 26.12
CA VAL A 39 -18.09 9.50 26.89
C VAL A 39 -19.05 8.38 27.30
N GLU A 40 -18.72 7.13 26.98
CA GLU A 40 -19.61 5.98 27.21
C GLU A 40 -20.11 5.86 28.66
N THR A 41 -19.28 6.19 29.66
CA THR A 41 -19.67 6.14 31.08
C THR A 41 -20.81 7.10 31.45
N ASN A 42 -21.12 8.07 30.58
CA ASN A 42 -22.22 9.01 30.76
C ASN A 42 -23.53 8.52 30.11
N ILE A 43 -23.48 7.43 29.34
CA ILE A 43 -24.65 6.86 28.67
C ILE A 43 -25.40 5.96 29.64
N THR A 44 -26.70 6.21 29.82
CA THR A 44 -27.61 5.32 30.54
C THR A 44 -28.51 4.63 29.53
N ALA A 45 -28.31 3.32 29.32
CA ALA A 45 -29.11 2.54 28.37
C ALA A 45 -30.59 2.53 28.77
N VAL A 46 -31.47 2.81 27.79
CA VAL A 46 -32.93 2.79 27.99
C VAL A 46 -33.50 1.37 27.89
N GLY A 47 -32.81 0.47 27.18
CA GLY A 47 -33.17 -0.94 27.06
C GLY A 47 -31.96 -1.87 27.05
N THR A 48 -32.18 -3.13 26.67
CA THR A 48 -31.09 -4.11 26.56
C THR A 48 -30.17 -3.75 25.41
N ARG A 49 -28.85 -3.76 25.66
CA ARG A 49 -27.82 -3.62 24.64
C ARG A 49 -27.45 -5.01 24.12
N TYR A 50 -27.48 -5.18 22.79
CA TYR A 50 -27.12 -6.43 22.11
C TYR A 50 -25.88 -6.31 21.23
N ILE A 51 -25.50 -5.10 20.82
CA ILE A 51 -24.37 -4.86 19.92
C ILE A 51 -23.16 -4.40 20.74
N PHE A 52 -22.10 -5.23 20.74
CA PHE A 52 -20.85 -5.02 21.47
C PHE A 52 -19.64 -5.17 20.55
N PRO A 53 -19.32 -4.17 19.72
CA PRO A 53 -18.10 -4.20 18.92
C PRO A 53 -16.86 -4.06 19.84
N GLN A 54 -15.72 -4.61 19.42
CA GLN A 54 -14.44 -4.49 20.12
C GLN A 54 -13.89 -3.06 20.08
N SER A 55 -14.21 -2.31 19.03
CA SER A 55 -13.84 -0.91 18.83
C SER A 55 -15.00 -0.16 18.20
N TYR A 56 -15.35 1.00 18.76
CA TYR A 56 -16.46 1.83 18.29
C TYR A 56 -16.37 3.25 18.86
N ARG A 57 -17.06 4.18 18.21
CA ARG A 57 -17.25 5.57 18.63
C ARG A 57 -18.64 5.76 19.21
N THR A 58 -18.75 6.37 20.39
CA THR A 58 -20.02 6.66 21.07
C THR A 58 -20.49 8.09 20.79
N LEU A 59 -21.74 8.21 20.35
CA LEU A 59 -22.29 9.44 19.78
C LEU A 59 -23.64 9.79 20.40
N GLU A 60 -23.93 11.07 20.51
CA GLU A 60 -25.25 11.64 20.75
C GLU A 60 -25.76 12.29 19.46
N LEU A 61 -27.02 12.05 19.11
CA LEU A 61 -27.68 12.57 17.92
C LEU A 61 -28.91 13.40 18.30
N ASP A 62 -29.06 14.59 17.69
CA ASP A 62 -30.35 15.28 17.62
C ASP A 62 -31.23 14.66 16.52
N LEU A 63 -31.96 13.60 16.89
CA LEU A 63 -32.77 12.82 15.96
C LEU A 63 -33.95 13.65 15.40
N GLN A 64 -34.48 14.59 16.19
CA GLN A 64 -35.61 15.43 15.79
C GLN A 64 -35.20 16.40 14.68
N ASP A 65 -34.05 17.06 14.83
CA ASP A 65 -33.53 17.98 13.82
C ASP A 65 -33.05 17.23 12.59
N LEU A 66 -32.41 16.06 12.75
CA LEU A 66 -32.06 15.19 11.62
C LEU A 66 -33.30 14.78 10.80
N SER A 67 -34.35 14.30 11.48
CA SER A 67 -35.60 13.90 10.83
C SER A 67 -36.27 15.08 10.11
N THR A 68 -36.27 16.26 10.73
CA THR A 68 -36.83 17.48 10.13
C THR A 68 -36.08 17.86 8.87
N ALA A 69 -34.74 17.80 8.88
CA ALA A 69 -33.93 18.11 7.73
C ALA A 69 -34.11 17.11 6.58
N LEU A 70 -34.19 15.81 6.88
CA LEU A 70 -34.33 14.76 5.88
C LEU A 70 -35.66 14.80 5.12
N ASN A 71 -36.68 15.46 5.65
CA ASN A 71 -37.92 15.74 4.90
C ASN A 71 -37.70 16.64 3.68
N LEU A 72 -36.54 17.30 3.57
CA LEU A 72 -36.13 18.11 2.42
C LEU A 72 -35.30 17.32 1.40
N ALA A 73 -34.90 16.09 1.71
CA ALA A 73 -34.19 15.24 0.75
C ALA A 73 -35.12 14.93 -0.44
N PRO A 74 -34.63 15.05 -1.69
CA PRO A 74 -35.45 14.72 -2.85
C PRO A 74 -35.71 13.21 -2.90
N LYS A 75 -36.90 12.82 -3.36
CA LYS A 75 -37.17 11.43 -3.71
C LYS A 75 -36.33 11.00 -4.92
N GLU A 76 -35.80 9.78 -4.87
CA GLU A 76 -34.96 9.21 -5.93
C GLU A 76 -35.67 9.22 -7.31
N GLU A 77 -36.99 8.96 -7.33
CA GLU A 77 -37.83 8.96 -8.54
C GLU A 77 -37.85 10.31 -9.28
N LEU A 78 -37.66 11.42 -8.54
CA LEU A 78 -37.63 12.77 -9.09
C LEU A 78 -36.21 13.21 -9.46
N LYS A 79 -35.24 12.72 -8.70
CA LYS A 79 -33.83 13.11 -8.83
C LYS A 79 -32.94 11.99 -8.34
N ASN A 80 -32.13 11.43 -9.22
CA ASN A 80 -31.19 10.39 -8.83
C ASN A 80 -30.13 10.91 -7.85
N VAL A 81 -29.49 10.00 -7.13
CA VAL A 81 -28.53 10.33 -6.07
C VAL A 81 -27.34 11.17 -6.57
N LYS A 82 -26.83 10.91 -7.80
CA LYS A 82 -25.74 11.70 -8.40
C LYS A 82 -26.13 13.18 -8.61
N GLN A 83 -27.40 13.43 -8.92
CA GLN A 83 -27.98 14.76 -9.14
C GLN A 83 -28.48 15.43 -7.85
N SER A 84 -28.52 14.70 -6.72
CA SER A 84 -28.95 15.28 -5.46
C SER A 84 -28.00 16.38 -4.99
N GLY A 85 -28.60 17.47 -4.55
CA GLY A 85 -27.91 18.57 -3.87
C GLY A 85 -28.08 18.52 -2.35
N PHE A 86 -28.77 17.50 -1.83
CA PHE A 86 -28.92 17.30 -0.38
C PHE A 86 -27.68 16.56 0.12
N LEU A 87 -26.91 17.20 1.00
CA LEU A 87 -25.70 16.64 1.58
C LEU A 87 -25.97 16.20 3.03
N LEU A 88 -25.42 15.06 3.44
CA LEU A 88 -25.44 14.61 4.82
C LEU A 88 -24.07 14.08 5.19
N SER A 89 -23.54 14.52 6.34
CA SER A 89 -22.29 14.00 6.90
C SER A 89 -22.61 13.00 8.01
N LEU A 90 -21.97 11.83 7.96
CA LEU A 90 -22.14 10.74 8.93
C LEU A 90 -20.83 10.47 9.68
N PRO A 91 -20.88 10.22 11.00
CA PRO A 91 -19.71 9.99 11.81
C PRO A 91 -19.10 8.61 11.54
N LEU A 92 -17.79 8.58 11.34
CA LEU A 92 -17.01 7.36 11.16
C LEU A 92 -16.38 6.90 12.49
N PRO A 93 -15.99 5.61 12.60
CA PRO A 93 -15.39 5.06 13.82
C PRO A 93 -14.01 5.65 14.16
N ASP A 94 -13.30 6.18 13.16
CA ASP A 94 -11.96 6.79 13.27
C ASP A 94 -11.99 8.26 13.74
N ASN A 95 -13.12 8.71 14.29
CA ASN A 95 -13.42 10.09 14.69
C ASN A 95 -13.60 11.09 13.53
N SER A 96 -13.49 10.65 12.29
CA SER A 96 -13.78 11.50 11.12
C SER A 96 -15.28 11.49 10.78
N PHE A 97 -15.63 12.19 9.69
CA PHE A 97 -16.96 12.19 9.09
C PHE A 97 -16.83 11.95 7.60
N SER A 98 -17.83 11.30 6.99
CA SER A 98 -17.94 11.16 5.53
C SER A 98 -19.22 11.81 5.03
N THR A 99 -19.11 12.57 3.93
CA THR A 99 -20.21 13.33 3.34
C THR A 99 -20.80 12.61 2.14
N PHE A 100 -22.12 12.54 2.09
CA PHE A 100 -22.88 11.86 1.05
C PHE A 100 -23.92 12.77 0.41
N LYS A 101 -24.13 12.61 -0.90
CA LYS A 101 -25.35 13.09 -1.57
C LYS A 101 -26.48 12.13 -1.25
N ILE A 102 -27.62 12.61 -0.77
CA ILE A 102 -28.73 11.76 -0.28
C ILE A 102 -29.99 11.93 -1.12
N VAL A 103 -30.72 10.84 -1.29
CA VAL A 103 -32.11 10.80 -1.78
C VAL A 103 -32.96 9.95 -0.84
N GLU A 104 -34.25 10.26 -0.72
CA GLU A 104 -35.23 9.34 -0.12
C GLU A 104 -35.48 8.19 -1.12
N THR A 105 -35.27 6.95 -0.67
CA THR A 105 -35.58 5.73 -1.44
C THR A 105 -36.42 4.80 -0.57
N PRO A 106 -37.76 4.90 -0.63
CA PRO A 106 -38.63 4.07 0.19
C PRO A 106 -38.43 2.58 -0.11
N VAL A 107 -38.22 1.77 0.92
CA VAL A 107 -38.29 0.29 0.83
C VAL A 107 -39.69 -0.24 1.13
N MET A 108 -40.66 0.64 1.33
CA MET A 108 -42.08 0.32 1.46
C MET A 108 -42.83 0.89 0.25
N ALA A 109 -43.77 0.13 -0.28
CA ALA A 109 -44.75 0.64 -1.23
C ALA A 109 -45.46 1.88 -0.66
N GLU A 110 -45.87 2.79 -1.53
CA GLU A 110 -46.40 4.12 -1.16
C GLU A 110 -47.55 4.02 -0.16
N GLU A 111 -48.48 3.08 -0.34
CA GLU A 111 -49.63 2.92 0.54
C GLU A 111 -49.24 2.48 1.96
N LEU A 112 -48.21 1.62 2.08
CA LEU A 112 -47.69 1.21 3.38
C LEU A 112 -46.94 2.37 4.05
N ALA A 113 -46.13 3.11 3.29
CA ALA A 113 -45.43 4.29 3.77
C ALA A 113 -46.38 5.40 4.25
N LEU A 114 -47.55 5.56 3.62
CA LEU A 114 -48.59 6.50 4.07
C LEU A 114 -49.23 6.09 5.40
N LYS A 115 -49.33 4.79 5.70
CA LYS A 115 -49.81 4.29 7.00
C LYS A 115 -48.78 4.47 8.12
N TYR A 116 -47.49 4.38 7.79
CA TYR A 116 -46.37 4.46 8.73
C TYR A 116 -45.37 5.58 8.33
N PRO A 117 -45.79 6.85 8.29
CA PRO A 117 -44.98 7.96 7.75
C PRO A 117 -43.71 8.24 8.54
N GLN A 118 -43.61 7.74 9.77
CA GLN A 118 -42.44 7.83 10.64
C GLN A 118 -41.32 6.83 10.30
N ILE A 119 -41.55 5.92 9.35
CA ILE A 119 -40.54 4.97 8.86
C ILE A 119 -40.08 5.45 7.48
N LYS A 120 -38.82 5.86 7.39
CA LYS A 120 -38.23 6.47 6.19
C LYS A 120 -36.86 5.87 5.90
N THR A 121 -36.56 5.66 4.62
CA THR A 121 -35.31 5.05 4.15
C THR A 121 -34.65 5.89 3.07
N TYR A 122 -33.33 5.87 3.05
CA TYR A 122 -32.50 6.77 2.25
C TYR A 122 -31.31 6.03 1.66
N LEU A 123 -30.84 6.55 0.53
CA LEU A 123 -29.65 6.11 -0.19
C LEU A 123 -28.72 7.29 -0.39
N GLY A 124 -27.42 7.03 -0.30
CA GLY A 124 -26.41 8.04 -0.59
C GLY A 124 -25.19 7.53 -1.34
N GLN A 125 -24.56 8.45 -2.07
CA GLN A 125 -23.26 8.30 -2.71
C GLN A 125 -22.25 9.24 -2.05
N GLY A 126 -21.08 8.72 -1.70
CA GLY A 126 -20.02 9.49 -1.06
C GLY A 126 -19.38 10.54 -1.96
N ILE A 127 -18.93 11.63 -1.34
CA ILE A 127 -18.21 12.74 -1.98
C ILE A 127 -16.72 12.66 -1.64
N ASP A 128 -16.43 12.49 -0.34
CA ASP A 128 -15.06 12.45 0.19
C ASP A 128 -14.38 11.13 -0.18
N ASP A 129 -15.14 10.04 -0.07
CA ASP A 129 -14.82 8.75 -0.68
C ASP A 129 -15.88 8.46 -1.74
N ARG A 130 -15.48 8.55 -3.02
CA ARG A 130 -16.41 8.33 -4.14
C ARG A 130 -16.87 6.88 -4.23
N SER A 131 -16.09 5.92 -3.72
CA SER A 131 -16.47 4.50 -3.70
C SER A 131 -17.51 4.19 -2.62
N ALA A 132 -17.67 5.11 -1.65
CA ALA A 132 -18.57 4.90 -0.56
C ALA A 132 -20.03 5.07 -0.96
N ARG A 133 -20.88 4.20 -0.43
CA ARG A 133 -22.33 4.24 -0.58
C ARG A 133 -22.99 3.94 0.76
N VAL A 134 -24.11 4.60 1.04
CA VAL A 134 -24.81 4.46 2.33
C VAL A 134 -26.27 4.09 2.12
N ARG A 135 -26.76 3.17 2.94
CA ARG A 135 -28.19 2.97 3.20
C ARG A 135 -28.45 3.31 4.66
N PHE A 136 -29.47 4.13 4.91
CA PHE A 136 -29.87 4.42 6.28
C PHE A 136 -31.38 4.60 6.40
N ASP A 137 -31.87 4.49 7.61
CA ASP A 137 -33.28 4.60 7.95
C ASP A 137 -33.49 5.37 9.25
N ILE A 138 -34.63 6.07 9.31
CA ILE A 138 -35.19 6.62 10.54
C ILE A 138 -36.52 5.93 10.78
N THR A 139 -36.63 5.28 11.92
CA THR A 139 -37.83 4.53 12.32
C THR A 139 -38.16 4.83 13.79
N PRO A 140 -39.28 4.32 14.33
CA PRO A 140 -39.53 4.36 15.77
C PRO A 140 -38.43 3.72 16.64
N ALA A 141 -37.57 2.88 16.05
CA ALA A 141 -36.44 2.27 16.74
C ALA A 141 -35.15 3.13 16.68
N GLY A 142 -35.19 4.30 16.04
CA GLY A 142 -34.06 5.22 15.93
C GLY A 142 -33.46 5.31 14.52
N PHE A 143 -32.25 5.86 14.44
CA PHE A 143 -31.44 5.95 13.24
C PHE A 143 -30.56 4.71 13.08
N HIS A 144 -30.55 4.10 11.89
CA HIS A 144 -29.62 3.01 11.55
C HIS A 144 -28.96 3.31 10.21
N ALA A 145 -27.67 3.03 10.06
CA ALA A 145 -26.96 3.14 8.80
C ALA A 145 -25.99 1.98 8.56
N ILE A 146 -25.83 1.63 7.28
CA ILE A 146 -24.73 0.82 6.76
C ILE A 146 -24.02 1.61 5.66
N ILE A 147 -22.71 1.78 5.80
CA ILE A 147 -21.85 2.46 4.84
C ILE A 147 -20.89 1.42 4.28
N PHE A 148 -20.93 1.21 2.97
CA PHE A 148 -19.96 0.39 2.24
C PHE A 148 -18.87 1.31 1.70
N SER A 149 -17.61 0.94 1.83
CA SER A 149 -16.43 1.69 1.36
C SER A 149 -15.29 0.72 1.06
N SER A 150 -14.38 1.10 0.15
CA SER A 150 -13.12 0.37 -0.06
C SER A 150 -12.23 0.28 1.19
N LYS A 151 -12.53 1.09 2.22
CA LYS A 151 -11.85 1.10 3.53
C LYS A 151 -12.51 0.18 4.57
N GLY A 152 -13.57 -0.53 4.18
CA GLY A 152 -14.33 -1.44 5.02
C GLY A 152 -15.75 -0.94 5.35
N THR A 153 -16.63 -1.88 5.68
CA THR A 153 -18.03 -1.61 5.99
C THR A 153 -18.20 -1.07 7.41
N ILE A 154 -19.01 -0.01 7.54
CA ILE A 154 -19.29 0.70 8.79
C ILE A 154 -20.77 0.63 9.11
N TYR A 155 -21.08 0.46 10.39
CA TYR A 155 -22.42 0.49 10.94
C TYR A 155 -22.60 1.68 11.87
N ILE A 156 -23.78 2.28 11.83
CA ILE A 156 -24.25 3.22 12.86
C ILE A 156 -25.56 2.67 13.40
N ASP A 157 -25.58 2.34 14.69
CA ASP A 157 -26.71 1.69 15.35
C ASP A 157 -27.03 2.35 16.70
N PRO A 158 -28.30 2.31 17.15
CA PRO A 158 -28.65 2.75 18.50
C PRO A 158 -27.84 2.00 19.56
N TYR A 159 -27.46 2.70 20.63
CA TYR A 159 -26.63 2.12 21.70
C TYR A 159 -27.32 0.96 22.44
N SER A 160 -28.65 0.96 22.51
CA SER A 160 -29.46 -0.14 23.09
C SER A 160 -30.85 -0.18 22.45
N LEU A 161 -31.61 -1.26 22.63
CA LEU A 161 -33.00 -1.31 22.12
C LEU A 161 -33.85 -0.17 22.70
N GLY A 162 -34.63 0.48 21.83
CA GLY A 162 -35.48 1.61 22.21
C GLY A 162 -34.72 2.92 22.45
N GLU A 163 -33.42 2.96 22.14
CA GLU A 163 -32.61 4.18 22.22
C GLU A 163 -32.89 5.12 21.04
N ALA A 164 -32.99 6.42 21.32
CA ALA A 164 -33.28 7.45 20.32
C ALA A 164 -32.29 8.63 20.37
N ARG A 165 -31.37 8.63 21.35
CA ARG A 165 -30.42 9.71 21.60
C ARG A 165 -28.97 9.26 21.41
N TYR A 166 -28.62 8.06 21.88
CA TYR A 166 -27.24 7.57 21.85
C TYR A 166 -27.00 6.47 20.82
N TYR A 167 -25.86 6.54 20.13
CA TYR A 167 -25.50 5.69 19.00
C TYR A 167 -24.06 5.21 19.10
N ILE A 168 -23.75 4.13 18.40
CA ILE A 168 -22.40 3.64 18.17
C ILE A 168 -22.08 3.64 16.68
N SER A 169 -20.89 4.09 16.30
CA SER A 169 -20.32 3.96 14.94
C SER A 169 -19.13 3.00 14.99
N TYR A 170 -19.16 1.93 14.20
CA TYR A 170 -18.14 0.86 14.28
C TYR A 170 -17.89 0.19 12.93
N TYR A 171 -16.70 -0.39 12.75
CA TYR A 171 -16.43 -1.24 11.59
C TYR A 171 -17.01 -2.63 11.81
N LYS A 172 -17.54 -3.23 10.74
CA LYS A 172 -18.05 -4.61 10.74
C LYS A 172 -17.08 -5.61 11.36
N LYS A 173 -15.80 -5.53 10.97
CA LYS A 173 -14.72 -6.41 11.47
C LYS A 173 -14.56 -6.39 13.00
N ASP A 174 -15.02 -5.32 13.67
CA ASP A 174 -14.90 -5.16 15.11
C ASP A 174 -16.10 -5.82 15.84
N TYR A 175 -17.16 -6.24 15.14
CA TYR A 175 -18.30 -6.90 15.75
C TYR A 175 -18.15 -8.43 15.74
N ILE A 176 -18.05 -9.02 16.93
CA ILE A 176 -17.89 -10.47 17.10
C ILE A 176 -19.24 -11.08 17.50
N PRO A 177 -19.77 -12.05 16.75
CA PRO A 177 -20.97 -12.79 17.11
C PRO A 177 -20.83 -13.50 18.43
N THR A 178 -21.95 -13.60 19.14
CA THR A 178 -22.08 -14.48 20.30
C THR A 178 -22.11 -15.95 19.88
N GLU A 179 -21.73 -16.85 20.81
CA GLU A 179 -21.85 -18.30 20.57
C GLU A 179 -23.29 -18.72 20.24
N GLU A 180 -24.29 -18.04 20.81
CA GLU A 180 -25.71 -18.30 20.53
C GLU A 180 -26.05 -17.99 19.07
N GLN A 181 -25.58 -16.87 18.53
CA GLN A 181 -25.75 -16.50 17.12
C GLN A 181 -25.06 -17.50 16.18
N LEU A 182 -23.85 -17.95 16.53
CA LEU A 182 -23.09 -18.94 15.73
C LEU A 182 -23.62 -20.38 15.87
N SER A 183 -24.53 -20.64 16.81
CA SER A 183 -25.11 -21.98 17.02
C SER A 183 -26.26 -22.30 16.06
N ALA A 184 -26.83 -21.29 15.40
CA ALA A 184 -27.93 -21.45 14.47
C ALA A 184 -27.44 -22.04 13.14
N VAL A 185 -28.08 -23.12 12.68
CA VAL A 185 -27.68 -23.82 11.46
C VAL A 185 -28.49 -23.30 10.27
N CYS A 186 -27.82 -23.03 9.15
CA CYS A 186 -28.45 -22.79 7.85
C CYS A 186 -28.66 -24.10 7.08
N ASN A 187 -29.73 -24.19 6.30
CA ASN A 187 -30.01 -25.35 5.43
C ASN A 187 -30.64 -24.92 4.10
N LEU A 188 -30.27 -25.61 3.02
CA LEU A 188 -30.80 -25.38 1.68
C LEU A 188 -31.72 -26.53 1.23
N PHE A 189 -32.86 -26.19 0.62
CA PHE A 189 -33.76 -27.14 -0.04
C PHE A 189 -33.85 -26.86 -1.54
N GLY A 190 -34.12 -27.90 -2.34
CA GLY A 190 -34.38 -27.76 -3.78
C GLY A 190 -33.16 -27.81 -4.69
N GLU A 191 -31.95 -28.02 -4.16
CA GLU A 191 -30.72 -28.17 -4.96
C GLU A 191 -30.78 -29.37 -5.94
N ASP A 192 -31.32 -30.50 -5.49
CA ASP A 192 -31.54 -31.71 -6.32
C ASP A 192 -32.94 -31.74 -6.98
N SER A 193 -33.58 -30.57 -7.11
CA SER A 193 -34.89 -30.44 -7.78
C SER A 193 -34.76 -29.83 -9.17
N GLU A 194 -35.90 -29.74 -9.89
CA GLU A 194 -35.97 -29.05 -11.19
C GLU A 194 -35.51 -27.59 -11.12
N PHE A 195 -35.64 -26.92 -9.96
CA PHE A 195 -35.13 -25.57 -9.75
C PHE A 195 -33.60 -25.54 -9.72
N GLY A 196 -32.96 -26.46 -9.00
CA GLY A 196 -31.51 -26.57 -8.98
C GLY A 196 -30.93 -27.00 -10.33
N ASP A 197 -31.59 -27.92 -11.04
CA ASP A 197 -31.25 -28.26 -12.43
C ASP A 197 -31.34 -27.03 -13.34
N HIS A 198 -32.39 -26.22 -13.18
CA HIS A 198 -32.57 -25.00 -13.96
C HIS A 198 -31.43 -23.99 -13.73
N ILE A 199 -31.04 -23.73 -12.48
CA ILE A 199 -29.91 -22.84 -12.16
C ILE A 199 -28.62 -23.37 -12.81
N ARG A 200 -28.30 -24.67 -12.63
CA ARG A 200 -27.11 -25.29 -13.24
C ARG A 200 -27.09 -25.12 -14.76
N ASN A 201 -28.23 -25.32 -15.43
CA ASN A 201 -28.34 -25.16 -16.87
C ASN A 201 -28.13 -23.70 -17.30
N LEU A 202 -28.71 -22.73 -16.58
CA LEU A 202 -28.51 -21.31 -16.90
C LEU A 202 -27.03 -20.90 -16.83
N VAL A 203 -26.29 -21.36 -15.81
CA VAL A 203 -24.85 -21.07 -15.68
C VAL A 203 -24.04 -21.73 -16.80
N ASN A 204 -24.37 -22.96 -17.17
CA ASN A 204 -23.72 -23.66 -18.27
C ASN A 204 -23.97 -22.97 -19.63
N ASP A 205 -25.19 -22.49 -19.86
CA ASP A 205 -25.59 -21.83 -21.10
C ASP A 205 -25.06 -20.40 -21.20
N ASN A 206 -24.97 -19.68 -20.07
CA ASN A 206 -24.56 -18.28 -19.99
C ASN A 206 -23.53 -18.05 -18.85
N PRO A 207 -22.28 -18.52 -19.02
CA PRO A 207 -21.25 -18.43 -17.97
C PRO A 207 -20.67 -17.02 -17.80
N TYR A 208 -21.12 -16.04 -18.60
CA TYR A 208 -20.73 -14.63 -18.57
C TYR A 208 -21.98 -13.77 -18.43
N VAL A 209 -22.12 -13.11 -17.27
CA VAL A 209 -23.23 -12.21 -16.94
C VAL A 209 -22.73 -10.89 -16.40
N LEU A 210 -23.58 -9.87 -16.48
CA LEU A 210 -23.27 -8.50 -16.04
C LEU A 210 -24.47 -7.87 -15.35
N THR A 211 -24.20 -6.81 -14.60
CA THR A 211 -25.18 -5.94 -13.94
C THR A 211 -24.81 -4.47 -14.17
N GLY A 212 -25.66 -3.56 -13.70
CA GLY A 212 -25.45 -2.11 -13.84
C GLY A 212 -26.57 -1.44 -14.64
N PRO A 213 -26.72 -1.71 -15.95
CA PRO A 213 -27.66 -0.95 -16.80
C PRO A 213 -29.13 -1.03 -16.41
N GLN A 214 -29.55 -2.13 -15.77
CA GLN A 214 -30.93 -2.38 -15.37
C GLN A 214 -31.03 -2.75 -13.90
N LEU A 215 -31.97 -2.12 -13.19
CA LEU A 215 -32.35 -2.45 -11.83
C LEU A 215 -33.67 -3.23 -11.84
N ARG A 216 -33.72 -4.34 -11.11
CA ARG A 216 -34.91 -5.18 -10.94
C ARG A 216 -35.51 -4.97 -9.55
N THR A 217 -36.71 -4.40 -9.48
CA THR A 217 -37.43 -4.18 -8.22
C THR A 217 -38.46 -5.28 -8.01
N TYR A 218 -38.37 -5.99 -6.89
CA TYR A 218 -39.25 -7.09 -6.51
C TYR A 218 -40.14 -6.71 -5.33
N ARG A 219 -41.42 -7.03 -5.43
CA ARG A 219 -42.38 -6.87 -4.33
C ARG A 219 -42.17 -7.97 -3.28
N LEU A 220 -41.75 -7.59 -2.10
CA LEU A 220 -41.47 -8.47 -0.97
C LEU A 220 -42.63 -8.51 0.01
N ALA A 221 -43.11 -9.71 0.31
CA ALA A 221 -43.98 -10.00 1.45
C ALA A 221 -43.13 -10.58 2.59
N CYS A 222 -42.76 -9.76 3.58
CA CYS A 222 -41.95 -10.18 4.71
C CYS A 222 -42.81 -10.29 5.97
N ALA A 223 -43.12 -11.53 6.38
CA ALA A 223 -43.86 -11.82 7.59
C ALA A 223 -42.95 -11.86 8.82
N THR A 224 -43.53 -11.73 10.01
CA THR A 224 -42.82 -11.95 11.28
C THR A 224 -43.61 -12.87 12.20
N THR A 225 -42.95 -13.73 12.96
CA THR A 225 -43.62 -14.43 14.07
C THR A 225 -43.98 -13.44 15.18
N GLY A 226 -44.92 -13.82 16.04
CA GLY A 226 -45.27 -13.08 17.25
C GLY A 226 -44.06 -12.82 18.13
N GLU A 227 -43.17 -13.81 18.27
CA GLU A 227 -41.96 -13.69 19.09
C GLU A 227 -40.98 -12.67 18.51
N TYR A 228 -40.79 -12.65 17.19
CA TYR A 228 -39.94 -11.64 16.54
C TYR A 228 -40.48 -10.23 16.79
N THR A 229 -41.79 -10.04 16.62
CA THR A 229 -42.41 -8.74 16.86
C THR A 229 -42.29 -8.33 18.32
N ILE A 230 -42.48 -9.25 19.28
CA ILE A 230 -42.28 -9.01 20.72
C ILE A 230 -40.84 -8.58 21.03
N PHE A 231 -39.84 -9.24 20.45
CA PHE A 231 -38.43 -8.87 20.63
C PHE A 231 -38.19 -7.39 20.26
N HIS A 232 -38.82 -6.92 19.18
CA HIS A 232 -38.68 -5.54 18.69
C HIS A 232 -39.65 -4.54 19.34
N GLY A 233 -40.48 -4.96 20.29
CA GLY A 233 -41.35 -4.08 21.10
C GLY A 233 -42.84 -4.44 21.13
N GLY A 234 -43.25 -5.45 20.36
CA GLY A 234 -44.56 -6.11 20.46
C GLY A 234 -45.69 -5.43 19.71
N THR A 235 -45.43 -4.34 18.98
CA THR A 235 -46.43 -3.67 18.13
C THR A 235 -46.14 -3.90 16.66
N VAL A 236 -47.18 -3.84 15.81
CA VAL A 236 -47.03 -3.91 14.35
C VAL A 236 -46.05 -2.85 13.84
N ALA A 237 -46.12 -1.62 14.35
CA ALA A 237 -45.25 -0.53 13.92
C ALA A 237 -43.77 -0.79 14.24
N GLN A 238 -43.48 -1.39 15.40
CA GLN A 238 -42.11 -1.73 15.80
C GLN A 238 -41.58 -2.97 15.07
N GLY A 239 -42.40 -4.01 14.91
CA GLY A 239 -42.04 -5.17 14.10
C GLY A 239 -41.76 -4.78 12.64
N LEU A 240 -42.60 -3.93 12.06
CA LEU A 240 -42.40 -3.40 10.71
C LEU A 240 -41.14 -2.53 10.60
N ALA A 241 -40.85 -1.71 11.61
CA ALA A 241 -39.61 -0.92 11.65
C ALA A 241 -38.36 -1.80 11.58
N ALA A 242 -38.32 -2.89 12.36
CA ALA A 242 -37.21 -3.84 12.34
C ALA A 242 -37.08 -4.57 10.99
N VAL A 243 -38.20 -4.95 10.38
CA VAL A 243 -38.22 -5.50 9.00
C VAL A 243 -37.64 -4.48 8.01
N VAL A 244 -38.06 -3.22 8.09
CA VAL A 244 -37.55 -2.17 7.20
C VAL A 244 -36.04 -1.97 7.34
N THR A 245 -35.51 -1.89 8.56
CA THR A 245 -34.06 -1.78 8.79
C THR A 245 -33.31 -2.97 8.17
N ALA A 246 -33.81 -4.20 8.37
CA ALA A 246 -33.22 -5.41 7.78
C ALA A 246 -33.21 -5.35 6.23
N ILE A 247 -34.37 -5.08 5.63
CA ILE A 247 -34.51 -5.06 4.16
C ILE A 247 -33.74 -3.90 3.54
N ASN A 248 -33.62 -2.75 4.21
CA ASN A 248 -32.83 -1.63 3.72
C ASN A 248 -31.33 -1.97 3.64
N ARG A 249 -30.80 -2.70 4.63
CA ARG A 249 -29.41 -3.20 4.62
C ARG A 249 -29.18 -4.22 3.52
N VAL A 250 -30.05 -5.23 3.43
CA VAL A 250 -29.97 -6.28 2.39
C VAL A 250 -30.07 -5.68 0.99
N THR A 251 -30.99 -4.74 0.79
CA THR A 251 -31.13 -4.00 -0.48
C THR A 251 -29.86 -3.24 -0.81
N GLY A 252 -29.18 -2.68 0.19
CA GLY A 252 -27.85 -2.07 0.00
C GLY A 252 -26.87 -3.02 -0.67
N VAL A 253 -26.72 -4.25 -0.17
CA VAL A 253 -25.85 -5.26 -0.78
C VAL A 253 -26.34 -5.63 -2.19
N TYR A 254 -27.62 -5.95 -2.32
CA TYR A 254 -28.21 -6.53 -3.54
C TYR A 254 -28.20 -5.57 -4.73
N GLU A 255 -28.37 -4.28 -4.48
CA GLU A 255 -28.31 -3.28 -5.56
C GLU A 255 -26.91 -3.15 -6.16
N ASN A 256 -25.88 -3.32 -5.35
CA ASN A 256 -24.50 -3.20 -5.82
C ASN A 256 -24.01 -4.47 -6.48
N GLU A 257 -24.32 -5.61 -5.87
CA GLU A 257 -23.81 -6.88 -6.33
C GLU A 257 -24.59 -7.43 -7.52
N ILE A 258 -25.93 -7.39 -7.47
CA ILE A 258 -26.78 -8.09 -8.45
C ILE A 258 -27.84 -7.19 -9.12
N ALA A 259 -27.79 -5.87 -8.86
CA ALA A 259 -28.78 -4.89 -9.33
C ALA A 259 -30.23 -5.28 -9.03
N VAL A 260 -30.47 -5.73 -7.78
CA VAL A 260 -31.80 -6.08 -7.26
C VAL A 260 -32.22 -5.14 -6.14
N ARG A 261 -33.46 -4.67 -6.19
CA ARG A 261 -34.12 -3.88 -5.14
C ARG A 261 -35.30 -4.65 -4.55
N LEU A 262 -35.45 -4.62 -3.24
CA LEU A 262 -36.59 -5.18 -2.52
C LEU A 262 -37.51 -4.05 -2.04
N GLU A 263 -38.80 -4.17 -2.30
CA GLU A 263 -39.82 -3.22 -1.87
C GLU A 263 -40.95 -3.97 -1.14
N LEU A 264 -41.23 -3.62 0.11
CA LEU A 264 -42.32 -4.20 0.89
C LEU A 264 -43.68 -3.85 0.30
N ILE A 265 -44.55 -4.86 0.20
CA ILE A 265 -45.89 -4.72 -0.39
C ILE A 265 -46.82 -3.75 0.39
N PRO A 266 -47.84 -3.17 -0.27
CA PRO A 266 -48.78 -2.21 0.33
C PRO A 266 -49.47 -2.63 1.64
N ASN A 267 -49.65 -3.93 1.84
CA ASN A 267 -50.37 -4.53 2.96
C ASN A 267 -49.48 -5.46 3.81
N ASN A 268 -48.16 -5.23 3.84
CA ASN A 268 -47.23 -6.02 4.66
C ASN A 268 -47.55 -5.94 6.16
N ASP A 269 -48.21 -4.86 6.61
CA ASP A 269 -48.67 -4.71 7.99
C ASP A 269 -49.63 -5.82 8.47
N LEU A 270 -50.30 -6.52 7.55
CA LEU A 270 -51.21 -7.63 7.87
C LEU A 270 -50.50 -8.93 8.26
N ILE A 271 -49.21 -9.05 7.94
CA ILE A 271 -48.39 -10.25 8.19
C ILE A 271 -47.29 -10.00 9.23
N ILE A 272 -47.40 -8.89 9.97
CA ILE A 272 -46.62 -8.62 11.19
C ILE A 272 -47.43 -9.12 12.38
N TYR A 273 -47.17 -10.35 12.81
CA TYR A 273 -47.93 -10.96 13.90
C TYR A 273 -47.41 -10.49 15.25
N THR A 274 -48.31 -10.19 16.19
CA THR A 274 -47.95 -9.66 17.53
C THR A 274 -48.19 -10.67 18.66
N ASP A 275 -48.87 -11.77 18.38
CA ASP A 275 -49.25 -12.78 19.38
C ASP A 275 -48.76 -14.18 18.94
N PRO A 276 -47.72 -14.72 19.60
CA PRO A 276 -47.19 -16.06 19.34
C PRO A 276 -48.24 -17.18 19.42
N GLY A 277 -49.31 -16.98 20.21
CA GLY A 277 -50.36 -17.98 20.38
C GLY A 277 -51.34 -18.09 19.21
N SER A 278 -51.37 -17.09 18.33
CA SER A 278 -52.33 -17.00 17.22
C SER A 278 -51.69 -16.82 15.84
N ASP A 279 -50.38 -16.64 15.78
CA ASP A 279 -49.67 -16.63 14.50
C ASP A 279 -49.66 -18.02 13.83
N PRO A 280 -49.42 -18.10 12.51
CA PRO A 280 -49.48 -19.36 11.77
C PRO A 280 -48.17 -20.16 11.79
N TYR A 281 -47.18 -19.77 12.59
CA TYR A 281 -45.80 -20.22 12.47
C TYR A 281 -45.33 -21.08 13.65
N THR A 282 -44.53 -22.09 13.31
CA THR A 282 -43.78 -22.86 14.31
C THR A 282 -42.41 -22.20 14.49
N ASN A 283 -42.32 -21.16 15.33
CA ASN A 283 -41.16 -20.26 15.48
C ASN A 283 -39.78 -20.95 15.54
N ASN A 284 -39.69 -22.15 16.13
CA ASN A 284 -38.42 -22.87 16.31
C ASN A 284 -38.12 -23.93 15.23
N SER A 285 -38.88 -23.98 14.13
CA SER A 285 -38.74 -24.98 13.07
C SER A 285 -38.71 -24.35 11.68
N GLY A 286 -37.52 -23.97 11.21
CA GLY A 286 -37.34 -23.33 9.90
C GLY A 286 -37.90 -24.14 8.74
N GLY A 287 -37.61 -25.44 8.68
CA GLY A 287 -38.14 -26.32 7.63
C GLY A 287 -39.68 -26.44 7.64
N THR A 288 -40.33 -26.34 8.80
CA THR A 288 -41.80 -26.31 8.86
C THR A 288 -42.34 -24.95 8.41
N MET A 289 -41.66 -23.87 8.81
CA MET A 289 -42.04 -22.50 8.45
C MET A 289 -42.00 -22.22 6.94
N LEU A 290 -41.19 -22.93 6.14
CA LEU A 290 -41.20 -22.79 4.68
C LEU A 290 -42.61 -22.95 4.09
N ASN A 291 -43.30 -24.04 4.43
CA ASN A 291 -44.64 -24.32 3.90
C ASN A 291 -45.72 -23.49 4.59
N GLN A 292 -45.57 -23.21 5.90
CA GLN A 292 -46.48 -22.32 6.62
C GLN A 292 -46.45 -20.93 6.02
N ASN A 293 -45.27 -20.40 5.69
CA ASN A 293 -45.12 -19.08 5.11
C ASN A 293 -45.76 -18.99 3.73
N GLN A 294 -45.49 -19.98 2.86
CA GLN A 294 -46.15 -20.02 1.55
C GLN A 294 -47.68 -20.03 1.67
N ALA A 295 -48.24 -20.92 2.50
CA ALA A 295 -49.69 -21.01 2.68
C ALA A 295 -50.28 -19.73 3.29
N ASN A 296 -49.58 -19.14 4.27
CA ASN A 296 -50.03 -17.93 4.95
C ASN A 296 -50.03 -16.71 4.03
N LEU A 297 -48.94 -16.46 3.33
CA LEU A 297 -48.83 -15.32 2.41
C LEU A 297 -49.84 -15.46 1.25
N ASP A 298 -50.05 -16.65 0.72
CA ASP A 298 -51.09 -16.88 -0.29
C ASP A 298 -52.51 -16.62 0.22
N ALA A 299 -52.78 -16.93 1.49
CA ALA A 299 -54.09 -16.71 2.10
C ALA A 299 -54.36 -15.24 2.46
N VAL A 300 -53.37 -14.55 3.03
CA VAL A 300 -53.53 -13.18 3.57
C VAL A 300 -53.27 -12.12 2.51
N ILE A 301 -52.21 -12.29 1.71
CA ILE A 301 -51.76 -11.32 0.72
C ILE A 301 -52.29 -11.67 -0.68
N GLY A 302 -52.32 -12.95 -1.02
CA GLY A 302 -52.67 -13.45 -2.35
C GLY A 302 -51.47 -13.57 -3.26
N ASN A 303 -51.31 -14.73 -3.89
CA ASN A 303 -50.14 -15.08 -4.71
C ASN A 303 -49.77 -14.04 -5.79
N ALA A 304 -50.72 -13.30 -6.38
CA ALA A 304 -50.40 -12.30 -7.42
C ALA A 304 -49.75 -11.00 -6.89
N ASN A 305 -49.84 -10.76 -5.58
CA ASN A 305 -49.54 -9.46 -4.98
C ASN A 305 -48.12 -9.34 -4.42
N TYR A 306 -47.31 -10.38 -4.55
CA TYR A 306 -45.91 -10.40 -4.14
C TYR A 306 -45.07 -11.26 -5.08
N ASP A 307 -43.77 -11.01 -5.12
CA ASP A 307 -42.80 -11.61 -6.04
C ASP A 307 -41.83 -12.55 -5.30
N ILE A 308 -41.53 -12.19 -4.06
CA ILE A 308 -40.76 -12.95 -3.08
C ILE A 308 -41.46 -12.86 -1.72
N GLY A 309 -41.48 -13.97 -0.99
CA GLY A 309 -41.98 -14.02 0.39
C GLY A 309 -40.91 -14.58 1.32
N HIS A 310 -40.87 -14.07 2.55
CA HIS A 310 -39.92 -14.49 3.58
C HIS A 310 -40.55 -14.31 4.96
N VAL A 311 -40.11 -15.07 5.98
CA VAL A 311 -40.56 -14.88 7.36
C VAL A 311 -39.37 -14.72 8.32
N PHE A 312 -39.48 -13.75 9.23
CA PHE A 312 -38.56 -13.58 10.34
C PHE A 312 -39.10 -14.16 11.64
N SER A 313 -38.25 -14.86 12.38
CA SER A 313 -38.57 -15.52 13.65
C SER A 313 -37.47 -15.29 14.69
N THR A 314 -37.68 -15.74 15.92
CA THR A 314 -36.63 -15.76 16.97
C THR A 314 -35.94 -17.12 17.09
N GLY A 315 -36.17 -18.02 16.14
CA GLY A 315 -35.62 -19.37 16.15
C GLY A 315 -35.77 -20.06 14.80
N GLY A 316 -35.31 -21.31 14.72
CA GLY A 316 -35.43 -22.12 13.49
C GLY A 316 -34.28 -21.97 12.48
N GLY A 317 -33.32 -21.07 12.74
CA GLY A 317 -32.13 -20.88 11.89
C GLY A 317 -32.43 -20.20 10.57
N GLY A 318 -31.55 -20.38 9.59
CA GLY A 318 -31.75 -19.97 8.21
C GLY A 318 -32.20 -21.16 7.36
N VAL A 319 -33.31 -21.03 6.63
CA VAL A 319 -33.74 -22.06 5.68
C VAL A 319 -34.43 -21.44 4.48
N ALA A 320 -34.00 -21.81 3.28
CA ALA A 320 -34.60 -21.36 2.04
C ALA A 320 -34.68 -22.45 0.96
N PHE A 321 -35.58 -22.24 0.01
CA PHE A 321 -35.67 -23.03 -1.21
C PHE A 321 -34.90 -22.35 -2.34
N LEU A 322 -34.11 -23.11 -3.09
CA LEU A 322 -33.22 -22.59 -4.13
C LEU A 322 -34.01 -22.08 -5.36
N GLY A 323 -33.74 -20.85 -5.79
CA GLY A 323 -34.19 -20.33 -7.09
C GLY A 323 -35.71 -20.29 -7.26
N VAL A 324 -36.41 -19.70 -6.28
CA VAL A 324 -37.88 -19.71 -6.22
C VAL A 324 -38.55 -18.35 -6.37
N VAL A 325 -37.80 -17.24 -6.45
CA VAL A 325 -38.41 -15.91 -6.69
C VAL A 325 -39.25 -15.94 -7.98
N CYS A 326 -40.41 -15.26 -7.95
CA CYS A 326 -41.44 -15.31 -8.99
C CYS A 326 -42.15 -16.67 -9.20
N GLN A 327 -41.81 -17.75 -8.50
CA GLN A 327 -42.41 -19.08 -8.70
C GLN A 327 -43.66 -19.32 -7.84
N PRO A 328 -44.87 -19.41 -8.40
CA PRO A 328 -46.09 -19.67 -7.63
C PRO A 328 -45.99 -20.96 -6.81
N GLY A 329 -46.40 -20.92 -5.54
CA GLY A 329 -46.33 -22.07 -4.62
C GLY A 329 -44.96 -22.35 -3.99
N PHE A 330 -43.92 -21.60 -4.40
CA PHE A 330 -42.56 -21.73 -3.86
C PHE A 330 -41.91 -20.40 -3.45
N LYS A 331 -42.30 -19.27 -4.07
CA LYS A 331 -41.66 -17.96 -3.88
C LYS A 331 -41.70 -17.38 -2.47
N ALA A 332 -42.49 -17.95 -1.57
CA ALA A 332 -42.53 -17.60 -0.15
C ALA A 332 -41.79 -18.58 0.77
N ARG A 333 -41.04 -19.54 0.22
CA ARG A 333 -40.29 -20.53 0.99
C ARG A 333 -38.89 -20.02 1.37
N GLY A 334 -38.86 -19.05 2.27
CA GLY A 334 -37.65 -18.58 2.93
C GLY A 334 -37.93 -18.16 4.36
N VAL A 335 -36.99 -18.45 5.25
CA VAL A 335 -37.06 -18.25 6.70
C VAL A 335 -35.71 -17.79 7.21
N THR A 336 -35.72 -16.78 8.07
CA THR A 336 -34.55 -16.40 8.87
C THR A 336 -34.95 -16.23 10.33
N GLY A 337 -34.26 -16.91 11.24
CA GLY A 337 -34.54 -16.77 12.66
C GLY A 337 -33.34 -17.01 13.58
N LEU A 338 -33.09 -16.05 14.45
CA LEU A 338 -32.09 -16.09 15.51
C LEU A 338 -32.72 -15.65 16.84
N PRO A 339 -32.24 -16.14 18.00
CA PRO A 339 -32.73 -15.72 19.32
C PRO A 339 -32.63 -14.19 19.55
N GLN A 340 -31.63 -13.56 18.93
CA GLN A 340 -31.40 -12.13 18.95
C GLN A 340 -31.38 -11.62 17.50
N PRO A 341 -32.55 -11.38 16.88
CA PRO A 341 -32.64 -11.06 15.46
C PRO A 341 -32.33 -9.57 15.20
N ILE A 342 -31.09 -9.17 15.47
CA ILE A 342 -30.55 -7.82 15.37
C ILE A 342 -29.05 -7.84 15.05
N GLY A 343 -28.57 -6.77 14.41
CA GLY A 343 -27.15 -6.58 14.09
C GLY A 343 -26.70 -7.34 12.83
N ASP A 344 -25.46 -7.08 12.42
CA ASP A 344 -24.84 -7.62 11.19
C ASP A 344 -24.98 -9.16 11.03
N PRO A 345 -24.76 -10.01 12.05
CA PRO A 345 -24.94 -11.45 11.92
C PRO A 345 -26.36 -11.81 11.50
N PHE A 346 -27.38 -11.14 12.02
CA PHE A 346 -28.75 -11.41 11.58
C PHE A 346 -28.97 -10.96 10.13
N TYR A 347 -28.56 -9.75 9.77
CA TYR A 347 -28.90 -9.15 8.47
C TYR A 347 -28.08 -9.69 7.30
N ILE A 348 -26.76 -9.84 7.46
CA ILE A 348 -25.85 -10.26 6.39
C ILE A 348 -25.68 -11.77 6.39
N ASP A 349 -25.34 -12.38 7.54
CA ASP A 349 -24.99 -13.81 7.56
C ASP A 349 -26.21 -14.71 7.40
N TYR A 350 -27.42 -14.25 7.76
CA TYR A 350 -28.65 -15.03 7.62
C TYR A 350 -29.63 -14.41 6.63
N VAL A 351 -30.13 -13.18 6.82
CA VAL A 351 -31.18 -12.66 5.93
C VAL A 351 -30.70 -12.56 4.47
N ALA A 352 -29.53 -11.94 4.23
CA ALA A 352 -28.97 -11.87 2.88
C ALA A 352 -28.59 -13.25 2.32
N HIS A 353 -28.13 -14.17 3.17
CA HIS A 353 -27.84 -15.56 2.78
C HIS A 353 -29.09 -16.31 2.31
N GLU A 354 -30.14 -16.33 3.12
CA GLU A 354 -31.37 -17.08 2.83
C GLU A 354 -32.16 -16.47 1.67
N MET A 355 -32.20 -15.14 1.57
CA MET A 355 -32.71 -14.51 0.37
C MET A 355 -31.83 -14.82 -0.84
N GLY A 356 -30.52 -14.98 -0.66
CA GLY A 356 -29.56 -15.35 -1.70
C GLY A 356 -29.93 -16.68 -2.36
N HIS A 357 -30.28 -17.68 -1.54
CA HIS A 357 -30.84 -18.95 -2.02
C HIS A 357 -32.14 -18.77 -2.79
N GLN A 358 -33.08 -17.95 -2.31
CA GLN A 358 -34.34 -17.71 -3.05
C GLN A 358 -34.07 -17.12 -4.45
N PHE A 359 -33.01 -16.32 -4.60
CA PHE A 359 -32.53 -15.79 -5.88
C PHE A 359 -31.62 -16.74 -6.67
N GLY A 360 -31.33 -17.94 -6.16
CA GLY A 360 -30.66 -19.01 -6.89
C GLY A 360 -29.18 -19.23 -6.56
N GLY A 361 -28.61 -18.53 -5.58
CA GLY A 361 -27.23 -18.77 -5.16
C GLY A 361 -27.09 -20.09 -4.38
N ASN A 362 -26.13 -20.92 -4.77
CA ASN A 362 -25.73 -22.10 -3.99
C ASN A 362 -24.63 -21.74 -2.98
N HIS A 363 -24.38 -22.67 -2.04
CA HIS A 363 -23.29 -22.53 -1.09
C HIS A 363 -21.92 -22.52 -1.77
N THR A 364 -20.99 -21.72 -1.24
CA THR A 364 -19.66 -21.52 -1.84
C THR A 364 -18.51 -22.17 -1.07
N PHE A 365 -18.77 -22.66 0.13
CA PHE A 365 -17.74 -23.20 1.02
C PHE A 365 -17.28 -24.62 0.63
N ASN A 366 -16.03 -24.95 0.93
CA ASN A 366 -15.42 -26.27 0.67
C ASN A 366 -15.03 -27.04 1.96
N GLY A 367 -15.58 -26.64 3.10
CA GLY A 367 -15.40 -27.29 4.39
C GLY A 367 -16.18 -28.59 4.56
N SER A 368 -15.92 -29.28 5.66
CA SER A 368 -16.51 -30.57 6.04
C SER A 368 -16.72 -30.75 7.55
N ALA A 369 -16.54 -29.71 8.35
CA ALA A 369 -16.74 -29.71 9.80
C ALA A 369 -17.85 -28.73 10.22
N GLY A 370 -18.42 -28.92 11.42
CA GLY A 370 -19.53 -28.09 11.92
C GLY A 370 -20.73 -28.08 10.95
N ALA A 371 -21.30 -26.91 10.69
CA ALA A 371 -22.41 -26.74 9.75
C ALA A 371 -22.04 -27.06 8.28
N CYS A 372 -20.75 -27.01 7.91
CA CYS A 372 -20.28 -27.43 6.58
C CYS A 372 -20.38 -28.96 6.35
N SER A 373 -20.66 -29.74 7.40
CA SER A 373 -20.89 -31.19 7.30
C SER A 373 -22.37 -31.50 6.99
N GLY A 374 -22.75 -32.78 6.97
CA GLY A 374 -24.18 -33.15 6.94
C GLY A 374 -24.92 -32.95 5.61
N GLY A 375 -24.21 -32.66 4.52
CA GLY A 375 -24.80 -32.55 3.17
C GLY A 375 -25.04 -31.13 2.69
N ASN A 376 -24.71 -30.09 3.47
CA ASN A 376 -24.89 -28.70 3.06
C ASN A 376 -23.90 -28.25 1.95
N ARG A 377 -22.78 -28.95 1.76
CA ARG A 377 -21.77 -28.58 0.76
C ARG A 377 -22.26 -28.90 -0.66
N ASN A 378 -22.33 -27.89 -1.52
CA ASN A 378 -22.48 -28.07 -2.97
C ASN A 378 -21.10 -28.14 -3.66
N GLY A 379 -20.74 -29.32 -4.18
CA GLY A 379 -19.42 -29.52 -4.80
C GLY A 379 -19.18 -28.81 -6.13
N ALA A 380 -20.23 -28.37 -6.82
CA ALA A 380 -20.12 -27.65 -8.10
C ALA A 380 -19.85 -26.15 -7.91
N THR A 381 -20.06 -25.63 -6.70
CA THR A 381 -19.92 -24.20 -6.37
C THR A 381 -18.97 -23.94 -5.19
N ALA A 382 -18.37 -24.99 -4.61
CA ALA A 382 -17.45 -24.95 -3.47
C ALA A 382 -16.07 -24.35 -3.79
N TYR A 383 -16.04 -23.08 -4.17
CA TYR A 383 -14.83 -22.33 -4.56
C TYR A 383 -14.08 -21.71 -3.37
N GLU A 384 -14.67 -21.62 -2.19
CA GLU A 384 -14.05 -20.99 -1.02
C GLU A 384 -13.50 -22.04 -0.03
N PRO A 385 -12.27 -21.88 0.51
CA PRO A 385 -11.69 -22.84 1.44
C PRO A 385 -12.44 -22.88 2.79
N GLY A 386 -12.47 -24.05 3.45
CA GLY A 386 -13.03 -24.17 4.80
C GLY A 386 -14.48 -23.67 4.90
N SER A 387 -14.79 -22.81 5.87
CA SER A 387 -16.10 -22.17 6.01
C SER A 387 -16.48 -21.22 4.88
N GLY A 388 -15.50 -20.81 4.07
CA GLY A 388 -15.58 -19.64 3.21
C GLY A 388 -15.71 -18.33 4.00
N SER A 389 -15.89 -17.25 3.23
CA SER A 389 -15.81 -15.85 3.65
C SER A 389 -16.99 -15.01 3.16
N THR A 390 -17.59 -15.30 1.99
CA THR A 390 -18.67 -14.47 1.43
C THR A 390 -20.07 -14.83 1.92
N ILE A 391 -21.08 -14.04 1.55
CA ILE A 391 -22.48 -14.20 2.01
C ILE A 391 -23.00 -15.63 1.85
N MET A 392 -22.76 -16.28 0.70
CA MET A 392 -23.27 -17.65 0.45
C MET A 392 -22.37 -18.75 1.03
N ALA A 393 -21.34 -18.39 1.78
CA ALA A 393 -20.53 -19.31 2.57
C ALA A 393 -21.12 -19.48 3.98
N TYR A 394 -20.45 -20.28 4.81
CA TYR A 394 -20.83 -20.57 6.19
C TYR A 394 -19.80 -19.98 7.18
N ALA A 395 -19.41 -18.73 6.94
CA ALA A 395 -18.46 -18.02 7.79
C ALA A 395 -18.86 -18.14 9.27
N GLY A 396 -17.90 -18.53 10.12
CA GLY A 396 -18.12 -18.65 11.56
C GLY A 396 -18.78 -19.93 12.08
N ILE A 397 -19.38 -20.79 11.22
CA ILE A 397 -20.21 -21.92 11.69
C ILE A 397 -19.70 -23.33 11.30
N CYS A 398 -18.48 -23.45 10.77
CA CYS A 398 -17.83 -24.71 10.40
C CYS A 398 -16.72 -25.21 11.36
N GLY A 399 -16.74 -24.73 12.61
CA GLY A 399 -15.87 -25.20 13.68
C GLY A 399 -14.39 -24.87 13.44
N SER A 400 -13.49 -25.87 13.53
CA SER A 400 -12.04 -25.65 13.34
C SER A 400 -11.66 -25.23 11.92
N GLN A 401 -12.60 -25.26 10.97
CA GLN A 401 -12.40 -24.86 9.57
C GLN A 401 -12.88 -23.44 9.29
N ASN A 402 -13.27 -22.68 10.31
CA ASN A 402 -13.68 -21.28 10.20
C ASN A 402 -12.53 -20.38 9.75
N LEU A 403 -12.77 -19.62 8.68
CA LEU A 403 -11.84 -18.61 8.18
C LEU A 403 -11.99 -17.26 8.89
N GLN A 404 -13.21 -16.93 9.29
CA GLN A 404 -13.62 -15.69 9.95
C GLN A 404 -14.92 -15.94 10.72
N SER A 405 -15.38 -14.95 11.49
CA SER A 405 -16.56 -15.07 12.35
C SER A 405 -17.89 -14.67 11.70
N ASN A 406 -17.86 -13.75 10.73
CA ASN A 406 -19.03 -13.26 9.98
C ASN A 406 -18.74 -13.30 8.50
N SER A 407 -19.74 -13.33 7.63
CA SER A 407 -19.52 -13.22 6.18
C SER A 407 -19.09 -11.81 5.81
N ASP A 408 -18.28 -11.65 4.77
CA ASP A 408 -18.05 -10.37 4.09
C ASP A 408 -19.30 -10.02 3.26
N ASP A 409 -19.68 -8.75 3.19
CA ASP A 409 -20.98 -8.26 2.67
C ASP A 409 -21.01 -8.10 1.14
N TYR A 410 -20.50 -9.11 0.45
CA TYR A 410 -20.55 -9.26 -0.99
C TYR A 410 -20.71 -10.73 -1.39
N PHE A 411 -21.04 -10.99 -2.65
CA PHE A 411 -21.19 -12.34 -3.17
C PHE A 411 -19.90 -12.81 -3.85
N HIS A 412 -19.47 -14.05 -3.57
CA HIS A 412 -18.43 -14.69 -4.38
C HIS A 412 -18.87 -14.71 -5.85
N ASN A 413 -17.90 -14.68 -6.78
CA ASN A 413 -18.20 -14.60 -8.21
C ASN A 413 -19.18 -15.68 -8.71
N ILE A 414 -19.15 -16.91 -8.16
CA ILE A 414 -20.11 -17.97 -8.54
C ILE A 414 -21.54 -17.64 -8.16
N SER A 415 -21.77 -17.11 -6.95
CA SER A 415 -23.10 -16.72 -6.47
C SER A 415 -23.63 -15.56 -7.30
N PHE A 416 -22.76 -14.59 -7.66
CA PHE A 416 -23.10 -13.54 -8.63
C PHE A 416 -23.57 -14.15 -9.96
N VAL A 417 -22.81 -15.10 -10.52
CA VAL A 417 -23.16 -15.73 -11.81
C VAL A 417 -24.49 -16.47 -11.75
N GLU A 418 -24.74 -17.25 -10.69
CA GLU A 418 -25.99 -17.99 -10.51
C GLU A 418 -27.19 -17.06 -10.37
N MET A 419 -27.10 -16.10 -9.45
CA MET A 419 -28.20 -15.22 -9.10
C MET A 419 -28.55 -14.28 -10.27
N VAL A 420 -27.54 -13.69 -10.92
CA VAL A 420 -27.77 -12.78 -12.05
C VAL A 420 -28.32 -13.53 -13.26
N ASN A 421 -27.86 -14.77 -13.51
CA ASN A 421 -28.50 -15.59 -14.54
C ASN A 421 -29.96 -15.86 -14.22
N TYR A 422 -30.28 -16.20 -12.97
CA TYR A 422 -31.65 -16.45 -12.58
C TYR A 422 -32.54 -15.21 -12.72
N THR A 423 -32.04 -14.03 -12.34
CA THR A 423 -32.80 -12.76 -12.43
C THR A 423 -32.86 -12.20 -13.84
N ASN A 424 -31.89 -12.50 -14.72
CA ASN A 424 -31.83 -11.90 -16.06
C ASN A 424 -32.35 -12.82 -17.16
N ASN A 425 -32.03 -14.11 -17.05
CA ASN A 425 -32.24 -15.12 -18.09
C ASN A 425 -33.19 -16.24 -17.64
N GLY A 426 -33.39 -16.37 -16.34
CA GLY A 426 -34.20 -17.42 -15.72
C GLY A 426 -35.60 -16.99 -15.31
N ASN A 427 -36.21 -17.88 -14.55
CA ASN A 427 -37.54 -17.75 -13.98
C ASN A 427 -37.71 -16.54 -13.05
N GLY A 428 -36.63 -16.07 -12.42
CA GLY A 428 -36.60 -14.87 -11.58
C GLY A 428 -36.81 -13.57 -12.36
N ASN A 429 -36.77 -13.58 -13.69
CA ASN A 429 -37.03 -12.40 -14.53
C ASN A 429 -38.51 -12.20 -14.90
N SER A 430 -39.41 -13.07 -14.43
CA SER A 430 -40.81 -13.10 -14.90
C SER A 430 -41.75 -12.12 -14.20
N CYS A 431 -41.36 -11.57 -13.04
CA CYS A 431 -42.21 -10.71 -12.22
C CYS A 431 -41.67 -9.33 -11.81
N PRO A 432 -40.36 -8.99 -11.84
CA PRO A 432 -39.90 -7.71 -11.32
C PRO A 432 -40.31 -6.53 -12.21
N LEU A 433 -40.37 -5.35 -11.60
CA LEU A 433 -40.33 -4.10 -12.35
C LEU A 433 -38.86 -3.82 -12.76
N VAL A 434 -38.60 -3.78 -14.06
CA VAL A 434 -37.27 -3.48 -14.61
C VAL A 434 -37.19 -2.01 -15.00
N THR A 435 -36.18 -1.30 -14.47
CA THR A 435 -35.93 0.11 -14.78
C THR A 435 -34.49 0.32 -15.23
N ASN A 436 -34.25 1.35 -16.05
CA ASN A 436 -32.89 1.71 -16.47
C ASN A 436 -32.25 2.58 -15.39
N THR A 437 -31.03 2.25 -14.99
CA THR A 437 -30.26 2.99 -13.98
C THR A 437 -29.51 4.18 -14.58
N GLY A 438 -29.32 4.18 -15.91
CA GLY A 438 -28.41 5.07 -16.61
C GLY A 438 -26.94 4.82 -16.25
N ASN A 439 -26.64 3.62 -15.74
CA ASN A 439 -25.29 3.12 -15.52
C ASN A 439 -24.82 2.28 -16.70
N ASN A 440 -23.53 2.28 -16.97
CA ASN A 440 -22.88 1.43 -17.96
C ASN A 440 -21.97 0.44 -17.24
N GLU A 441 -21.83 -0.77 -17.77
CA GLU A 441 -21.03 -1.79 -17.12
C GLU A 441 -19.52 -1.41 -17.08
N PRO A 442 -18.81 -1.76 -16.00
CA PRO A 442 -17.36 -1.66 -15.97
C PRO A 442 -16.72 -2.76 -16.82
N THR A 443 -15.43 -2.63 -17.10
CA THR A 443 -14.60 -3.67 -17.72
C THR A 443 -13.71 -4.36 -16.70
N ALA A 444 -13.37 -5.63 -16.97
CA ALA A 444 -12.40 -6.40 -16.20
C ALA A 444 -11.38 -7.02 -17.17
N THR A 445 -10.09 -6.84 -16.90
CA THR A 445 -9.00 -7.39 -17.69
C THR A 445 -8.00 -8.08 -16.78
N VAL A 446 -7.65 -9.32 -17.15
CA VAL A 446 -6.66 -10.17 -16.46
C VAL A 446 -5.44 -10.37 -17.35
N PRO A 447 -4.26 -10.72 -16.78
CA PRO A 447 -3.10 -11.04 -17.59
C PRO A 447 -3.33 -12.34 -18.37
N ALA A 448 -2.52 -12.59 -19.41
CA ALA A 448 -2.68 -13.74 -20.30
C ALA A 448 -2.66 -15.11 -19.57
N GLY A 449 -2.06 -15.17 -18.38
CA GLY A 449 -1.96 -16.38 -17.56
C GLY A 449 -1.03 -17.43 -18.17
N GLY A 450 -1.25 -18.71 -17.83
CA GLY A 450 -0.44 -19.82 -18.35
C GLY A 450 0.96 -19.92 -17.75
N PHE A 451 1.20 -19.22 -16.64
CA PHE A 451 2.45 -19.24 -15.90
C PHE A 451 2.72 -20.63 -15.31
N THR A 452 4.00 -21.03 -15.24
CA THR A 452 4.43 -22.10 -14.35
C THR A 452 5.21 -21.50 -13.19
N ILE A 453 4.79 -21.75 -11.95
CA ILE A 453 5.43 -21.23 -10.74
C ILE A 453 6.01 -22.36 -9.87
N PRO A 454 7.10 -22.11 -9.14
CA PRO A 454 7.63 -23.04 -8.13
C PRO A 454 6.64 -23.26 -6.97
N ILE A 455 6.71 -24.43 -6.32
CA ILE A 455 5.98 -24.66 -5.06
C ILE A 455 6.47 -23.72 -3.94
N SER A 456 5.62 -23.51 -2.93
CA SER A 456 5.94 -22.78 -1.70
C SER A 456 6.53 -21.39 -1.93
N THR A 457 6.10 -20.70 -2.99
CA THR A 457 6.64 -19.40 -3.41
C THR A 457 5.51 -18.38 -3.57
N PRO A 458 5.61 -17.19 -2.96
CA PRO A 458 4.66 -16.10 -3.16
C PRO A 458 4.50 -15.67 -4.62
N PHE A 459 3.31 -15.19 -4.96
CA PHE A 459 3.03 -14.61 -6.26
C PHE A 459 2.06 -13.43 -6.18
N MET A 460 2.07 -12.58 -7.20
CA MET A 460 1.21 -11.40 -7.30
C MET A 460 0.46 -11.43 -8.62
N LEU A 461 -0.86 -11.24 -8.56
CA LEU A 461 -1.69 -11.08 -9.75
C LEU A 461 -2.05 -9.61 -9.91
N VAL A 462 -1.94 -9.11 -11.14
CA VAL A 462 -2.23 -7.72 -11.50
C VAL A 462 -3.22 -7.73 -12.65
N GLY A 463 -4.38 -7.10 -12.46
CA GLY A 463 -5.35 -6.88 -13.53
C GLY A 463 -5.63 -5.40 -13.74
N SER A 464 -6.75 -5.11 -14.38
CA SER A 464 -7.23 -3.73 -14.56
C SER A 464 -8.72 -3.71 -14.89
N GLY A 465 -9.32 -2.52 -14.83
CA GLY A 465 -10.69 -2.27 -15.25
C GLY A 465 -10.89 -0.80 -15.57
N THR A 466 -11.91 -0.49 -16.37
CA THR A 466 -12.33 0.87 -16.71
C THR A 466 -13.83 1.01 -16.58
N ASP A 467 -14.29 2.20 -16.24
CA ASP A 467 -15.71 2.51 -16.11
C ASP A 467 -16.14 3.61 -17.10
N PRO A 468 -17.14 3.39 -17.96
CA PRO A 468 -17.59 4.42 -18.91
C PRO A 468 -18.21 5.66 -18.27
N ASP A 469 -18.76 5.54 -17.06
CA ASP A 469 -19.37 6.62 -16.29
C ASP A 469 -18.38 7.34 -15.34
N ASN A 470 -17.11 6.91 -15.36
CA ASN A 470 -16.02 7.39 -14.52
C ASN A 470 -16.33 7.21 -13.01
N ASP A 471 -17.06 6.15 -12.67
CA ASP A 471 -17.29 5.70 -11.31
C ASP A 471 -16.04 4.98 -10.74
N PRO A 472 -15.78 5.10 -9.42
CA PRO A 472 -14.61 4.52 -8.79
C PRO A 472 -14.72 2.99 -8.68
N LEU A 473 -13.73 2.30 -9.22
CA LEU A 473 -13.69 0.86 -9.27
C LEU A 473 -13.09 0.24 -8.00
N THR A 474 -13.65 -0.90 -7.60
CA THR A 474 -13.04 -1.81 -6.62
C THR A 474 -12.89 -3.21 -7.20
N TYR A 475 -11.90 -3.96 -6.73
CA TYR A 475 -11.40 -5.19 -7.31
C TYR A 475 -11.35 -6.32 -6.28
N CYS A 476 -11.74 -7.53 -6.69
CA CYS A 476 -11.54 -8.77 -5.94
C CYS A 476 -10.82 -9.79 -6.83
N TRP A 477 -9.70 -10.33 -6.35
CA TRP A 477 -9.10 -11.52 -6.93
C TRP A 477 -9.54 -12.76 -6.15
N GLU A 478 -10.21 -13.69 -6.82
CA GLU A 478 -10.91 -14.84 -6.24
C GLU A 478 -10.37 -16.15 -6.85
N GLU A 479 -10.05 -17.14 -6.02
CA GLU A 479 -9.69 -18.48 -6.52
C GLU A 479 -10.91 -19.13 -7.19
N TRP A 480 -10.66 -19.83 -8.29
CA TRP A 480 -11.67 -20.42 -9.16
C TRP A 480 -11.40 -21.91 -9.40
N ASP A 481 -10.86 -22.59 -8.38
CA ASP A 481 -10.63 -24.03 -8.39
C ASP A 481 -11.68 -24.77 -7.56
N LEU A 482 -12.12 -25.92 -8.07
CA LEU A 482 -12.94 -26.88 -7.35
C LEU A 482 -12.08 -28.08 -6.96
N GLY A 483 -12.41 -28.70 -5.84
CA GLY A 483 -11.73 -29.91 -5.42
C GLY A 483 -12.40 -30.64 -4.25
N PRO A 484 -11.70 -31.64 -3.69
CA PRO A 484 -12.20 -32.38 -2.53
C PRO A 484 -12.50 -31.45 -1.34
N ALA A 485 -13.58 -31.74 -0.62
CA ALA A 485 -13.86 -31.08 0.66
C ALA A 485 -12.77 -31.40 1.68
N GLY A 486 -12.43 -30.47 2.56
CA GLY A 486 -11.37 -30.73 3.54
C GLY A 486 -11.03 -29.57 4.45
N HIS A 487 -10.09 -29.84 5.36
CA HIS A 487 -9.56 -28.82 6.24
C HIS A 487 -8.71 -27.83 5.44
N PRO A 488 -8.90 -26.50 5.56
CA PRO A 488 -8.17 -25.51 4.76
C PRO A 488 -6.64 -25.59 4.97
N ASN A 489 -6.16 -25.95 6.17
CA ASN A 489 -4.73 -26.18 6.46
C ASN A 489 -4.15 -27.53 5.95
N SER A 490 -4.95 -28.38 5.34
CA SER A 490 -4.50 -29.67 4.79
C SER A 490 -5.22 -29.98 3.49
N PRO A 491 -5.08 -29.11 2.47
CA PRO A 491 -5.77 -29.27 1.20
C PRO A 491 -5.23 -30.50 0.45
N SER A 492 -6.09 -31.08 -0.40
CA SER A 492 -5.72 -32.19 -1.28
C SER A 492 -6.28 -31.97 -2.68
N GLY A 493 -5.63 -32.53 -3.69
CA GLY A 493 -6.00 -32.30 -5.09
C GLY A 493 -6.01 -30.81 -5.43
N ASN A 494 -7.08 -30.35 -6.08
CA ASN A 494 -7.30 -28.93 -6.42
C ASN A 494 -8.30 -28.24 -5.47
N ALA A 495 -8.42 -28.70 -4.22
CA ALA A 495 -9.25 -27.98 -3.23
C ALA A 495 -8.81 -26.52 -3.13
N PRO A 496 -9.72 -25.53 -3.07
CA PRO A 496 -9.35 -24.12 -2.93
C PRO A 496 -8.47 -23.88 -1.70
N ILE A 497 -7.49 -22.99 -1.82
CA ILE A 497 -6.46 -22.72 -0.79
C ILE A 497 -6.25 -21.23 -0.49
N PHE A 498 -6.83 -20.35 -1.29
CA PHE A 498 -6.84 -18.91 -1.14
C PHE A 498 -8.28 -18.43 -0.98
N ARG A 499 -8.57 -17.84 0.18
CA ARG A 499 -9.84 -17.20 0.46
C ARG A 499 -9.97 -15.91 -0.33
N THR A 500 -11.20 -15.41 -0.43
CA THR A 500 -11.44 -14.08 -0.96
C THR A 500 -11.39 -13.04 0.18
N PHE A 501 -11.31 -11.77 -0.20
CA PHE A 501 -11.28 -10.64 0.72
C PHE A 501 -12.09 -9.48 0.12
N ASP A 502 -12.50 -8.57 0.99
CA ASP A 502 -13.23 -7.34 0.64
C ASP A 502 -12.68 -6.65 -0.62
N PRO A 503 -13.57 -6.12 -1.49
CA PRO A 503 -13.17 -5.34 -2.64
C PRO A 503 -12.31 -4.12 -2.25
N VAL A 504 -11.16 -3.97 -2.90
CA VAL A 504 -10.21 -2.85 -2.67
C VAL A 504 -10.04 -2.00 -3.91
N ASP A 505 -9.52 -0.78 -3.79
CA ASP A 505 -9.32 0.17 -4.89
C ASP A 505 -8.04 -0.08 -5.73
N VAL A 506 -7.32 -1.16 -5.43
CA VAL A 506 -6.12 -1.58 -6.17
C VAL A 506 -6.40 -2.85 -6.99
N PRO A 507 -5.97 -2.92 -8.27
CA PRO A 507 -6.30 -4.04 -9.15
C PRO A 507 -5.36 -5.24 -9.02
N TYR A 508 -4.54 -5.28 -7.97
CA TYR A 508 -3.56 -6.34 -7.73
C TYR A 508 -3.72 -6.97 -6.35
N ARG A 509 -3.31 -8.24 -6.24
CA ARG A 509 -3.32 -8.98 -4.98
C ARG A 509 -2.07 -9.87 -4.86
N TYR A 510 -1.49 -9.86 -3.67
CA TYR A 510 -0.46 -10.80 -3.25
C TYR A 510 -1.08 -12.08 -2.71
N PHE A 511 -0.42 -13.21 -2.97
CA PHE A 511 -0.81 -14.53 -2.49
C PHE A 511 0.37 -15.21 -1.77
N PRO A 512 0.29 -15.39 -0.44
CA PRO A 512 -0.69 -14.84 0.50
C PRO A 512 -0.74 -13.31 0.55
N LYS A 513 -1.70 -12.74 1.29
CA LYS A 513 -1.70 -11.30 1.64
C LYS A 513 -0.30 -10.79 2.02
N LEU A 514 0.07 -9.61 1.53
CA LEU A 514 1.41 -9.03 1.76
C LEU A 514 1.79 -8.99 3.25
N ALA A 515 0.84 -8.64 4.13
CA ALA A 515 1.08 -8.63 5.56
C ALA A 515 1.47 -10.01 6.13
N ASN A 516 1.00 -11.11 5.54
CA ASN A 516 1.42 -12.46 5.92
C ASN A 516 2.85 -12.75 5.50
N ILE A 517 3.22 -12.36 4.27
CA ILE A 517 4.58 -12.50 3.73
C ILE A 517 5.57 -11.71 4.59
N LEU A 518 5.30 -10.42 4.85
CA LEU A 518 6.19 -9.55 5.62
C LEU A 518 6.39 -10.00 7.08
N ASN A 519 5.37 -10.60 7.68
CA ASN A 519 5.42 -11.09 9.06
C ASN A 519 5.83 -12.56 9.17
N ASN A 520 6.22 -13.22 8.07
CA ASN A 520 6.53 -14.65 8.04
C ASN A 520 5.44 -15.51 8.70
N SER A 521 4.18 -15.14 8.47
CA SER A 521 3.01 -15.72 9.14
C SER A 521 2.06 -16.33 8.13
N GLN A 522 1.22 -17.24 8.59
CA GLN A 522 0.21 -17.88 7.76
C GLN A 522 -1.18 -17.61 8.35
N THR A 523 -2.11 -17.19 7.48
CA THR A 523 -3.53 -17.10 7.81
C THR A 523 -4.25 -18.32 7.23
N ILE A 524 -5.24 -18.84 7.96
CA ILE A 524 -6.07 -19.96 7.49
C ILE A 524 -6.76 -19.58 6.17
N GLY A 525 -6.70 -20.49 5.19
CA GLY A 525 -7.20 -20.22 3.84
C GLY A 525 -6.31 -19.28 3.01
N GLU A 526 -5.05 -19.07 3.38
CA GLU A 526 -4.04 -18.37 2.56
C GLU A 526 -2.76 -19.22 2.50
N ILE A 527 -2.79 -20.33 1.76
CA ILE A 527 -1.71 -21.33 1.80
C ILE A 527 -0.98 -21.40 0.47
N LEU A 528 0.35 -21.29 0.54
CA LEU A 528 1.19 -21.54 -0.61
C LEU A 528 1.14 -23.03 -1.02
N PRO A 529 0.94 -23.35 -2.31
CA PRO A 529 0.91 -24.72 -2.78
C PRO A 529 2.22 -25.46 -2.47
N THR A 530 2.15 -26.64 -1.85
CA THR A 530 3.33 -27.45 -1.51
C THR A 530 3.57 -28.64 -2.45
N TYR A 531 2.71 -28.81 -3.45
CA TYR A 531 2.76 -29.90 -4.42
C TYR A 531 2.28 -29.42 -5.80
N THR A 532 2.53 -30.22 -6.83
CA THR A 532 2.10 -29.93 -8.20
C THR A 532 0.58 -29.88 -8.31
N ARG A 533 0.05 -28.74 -8.75
CA ARG A 533 -1.39 -28.51 -8.95
C ARG A 533 -1.61 -27.35 -9.92
N THR A 534 -2.85 -27.16 -10.34
CA THR A 534 -3.26 -25.94 -11.05
C THR A 534 -3.90 -24.97 -10.08
N LEU A 535 -3.75 -23.67 -10.36
CA LEU A 535 -4.52 -22.62 -9.72
C LEU A 535 -5.22 -21.78 -10.78
N THR A 536 -6.48 -21.46 -10.58
CA THR A 536 -7.30 -20.63 -11.47
C THR A 536 -7.85 -19.47 -10.67
N PHE A 537 -7.90 -18.28 -11.27
CA PHE A 537 -8.39 -17.09 -10.59
C PHE A 537 -9.34 -16.28 -11.49
N ARG A 538 -10.29 -15.58 -10.86
CA ARG A 538 -11.10 -14.54 -11.48
C ARG A 538 -10.79 -13.19 -10.84
N LEU A 539 -10.82 -12.15 -11.65
CA LEU A 539 -10.87 -10.76 -11.20
C LEU A 539 -12.30 -10.25 -11.36
N THR A 540 -12.95 -9.90 -10.25
CA THR A 540 -14.25 -9.24 -10.21
C THR A 540 -14.06 -7.74 -9.99
N VAL A 541 -14.74 -6.92 -10.78
CA VAL A 541 -14.67 -5.45 -10.77
C VAL A 541 -16.06 -4.88 -10.53
N ARG A 542 -16.16 -3.93 -9.59
CA ARG A 542 -17.41 -3.24 -9.21
C ARG A 542 -17.24 -1.74 -9.36
N ASP A 543 -18.26 -1.05 -9.87
CA ASP A 543 -18.26 0.42 -10.03
C ASP A 543 -18.74 1.20 -8.80
N ASN A 544 -19.31 0.51 -7.81
CA ASN A 544 -19.82 1.08 -6.56
C ASN A 544 -20.87 2.17 -6.74
N ARG A 545 -21.63 2.13 -7.84
CA ARG A 545 -22.68 3.12 -8.10
C ARG A 545 -23.93 2.85 -7.27
N ALA A 546 -24.30 3.84 -6.46
CA ALA A 546 -25.55 3.83 -5.72
C ALA A 546 -26.78 3.80 -6.66
N GLY A 547 -27.74 2.91 -6.38
CA GLY A 547 -28.99 2.78 -7.14
C GLY A 547 -28.93 1.82 -8.33
N GLY A 548 -27.91 0.95 -8.40
CA GLY A 548 -27.76 -0.10 -9.42
C GLY A 548 -26.31 -0.24 -9.87
N GLY A 549 -25.52 -0.91 -9.03
CA GLY A 549 -24.10 -1.12 -9.25
C GLY A 549 -23.83 -2.05 -10.43
N GLY A 550 -22.78 -1.74 -11.17
CA GLY A 550 -22.25 -2.56 -12.25
C GLY A 550 -21.15 -3.47 -11.75
N VAL A 551 -21.27 -4.76 -12.10
CA VAL A 551 -20.28 -5.79 -11.81
C VAL A 551 -19.92 -6.52 -13.09
N GLN A 552 -18.61 -6.69 -13.30
CA GLN A 552 -18.03 -7.44 -14.41
C GLN A 552 -16.87 -8.28 -13.88
N TYR A 553 -16.53 -9.37 -14.59
CA TYR A 553 -15.37 -10.18 -14.22
C TYR A 553 -14.61 -10.73 -15.43
N ALA A 554 -13.37 -11.12 -15.19
CA ALA A 554 -12.55 -11.82 -16.17
C ALA A 554 -11.81 -12.99 -15.51
N GLN A 555 -11.73 -14.11 -16.22
CA GLN A 555 -11.08 -15.32 -15.75
C GLN A 555 -9.68 -15.45 -16.36
N MET A 556 -8.68 -15.70 -15.52
CA MET A 556 -7.31 -15.92 -15.96
C MET A 556 -7.12 -17.36 -16.48
N GLN A 557 -6.20 -17.56 -17.43
CA GLN A 557 -5.70 -18.91 -17.71
C GLN A 557 -5.00 -19.47 -16.47
N SER A 558 -5.16 -20.76 -16.20
CA SER A 558 -4.62 -21.39 -15.00
C SER A 558 -3.09 -21.26 -14.89
N ILE A 559 -2.63 -21.10 -13.66
CA ILE A 559 -1.23 -21.18 -13.24
C ILE A 559 -0.90 -22.64 -12.95
N ASN A 560 0.19 -23.15 -13.50
CA ASN A 560 0.72 -24.45 -13.16
C ASN A 560 1.70 -24.30 -12.00
N VAL A 561 1.45 -24.96 -10.89
CA VAL A 561 2.41 -25.04 -9.78
C VAL A 561 3.16 -26.35 -9.93
N THR A 562 4.50 -26.33 -9.83
CA THR A 562 5.33 -27.53 -10.02
C THR A 562 6.24 -27.80 -8.84
N ASN A 563 6.27 -29.05 -8.36
CA ASN A 563 7.18 -29.49 -7.32
C ASN A 563 8.59 -29.86 -7.83
N THR A 564 8.87 -29.67 -9.13
CA THR A 564 10.23 -29.84 -9.68
C THR A 564 11.08 -28.57 -9.52
N ALA A 565 10.48 -27.46 -9.09
CA ALA A 565 11.13 -26.20 -8.76
C ALA A 565 10.54 -25.62 -7.46
N GLY A 566 11.34 -24.86 -6.72
CA GLY A 566 10.93 -24.19 -5.48
C GLY A 566 11.39 -24.86 -4.17
N PRO A 567 11.26 -24.15 -3.04
CA PRO A 567 10.82 -22.76 -2.95
C PRO A 567 11.87 -21.78 -3.50
N PHE A 568 11.42 -20.76 -4.24
CA PHE A 568 12.29 -19.64 -4.64
C PHE A 568 12.40 -18.68 -3.46
N LEU A 569 13.62 -18.42 -2.98
CA LEU A 569 13.84 -17.72 -1.72
C LEU A 569 14.94 -16.66 -1.82
N VAL A 570 14.68 -15.42 -1.41
CA VAL A 570 15.75 -14.48 -1.05
C VAL A 570 16.51 -15.09 0.12
N THR A 571 17.84 -15.12 0.06
CA THR A 571 18.70 -15.70 1.11
C THR A 571 19.56 -14.65 1.80
N GLN A 572 19.90 -13.55 1.11
CA GLN A 572 20.59 -12.40 1.68
C GLN A 572 20.12 -11.09 1.02
N PRO A 573 19.72 -10.06 1.79
CA PRO A 573 19.67 -10.02 3.25
C PRO A 573 18.47 -10.79 3.79
N ASN A 574 18.62 -11.43 4.96
CA ASN A 574 17.54 -12.15 5.66
C ASN A 574 17.64 -12.05 7.19
N THR A 575 18.49 -11.14 7.66
CA THR A 575 18.71 -10.85 9.07
C THR A 575 18.77 -9.34 9.22
N ALA A 576 18.70 -8.84 10.46
CA ALA A 576 18.88 -7.43 10.78
C ALA A 576 20.34 -6.96 10.60
N VAL A 577 20.87 -7.10 9.39
CA VAL A 577 22.19 -6.64 8.97
C VAL A 577 22.16 -5.13 8.76
N THR A 578 23.33 -4.49 8.82
CA THR A 578 23.50 -3.07 8.54
C THR A 578 24.43 -2.90 7.35
N TRP A 579 23.95 -2.20 6.33
CA TRP A 579 24.69 -1.91 5.10
C TRP A 579 24.86 -0.39 4.96
N PRO A 580 26.08 0.11 4.71
CA PRO A 580 26.26 1.53 4.41
C PRO A 580 25.65 1.86 3.04
N GLY A 581 24.97 3.01 2.93
CA GLY A 581 24.54 3.56 1.65
C GLY A 581 25.72 3.85 0.71
N ASN A 582 25.47 4.07 -0.57
CA ASN A 582 26.51 4.32 -1.59
C ASN A 582 27.63 3.25 -1.64
N THR A 583 27.34 2.02 -1.23
CA THR A 583 28.27 0.89 -1.33
C THR A 583 27.69 -0.22 -2.16
N THR A 584 28.55 -1.08 -2.69
CA THR A 584 28.12 -2.32 -3.34
C THR A 584 27.84 -3.38 -2.28
N GLN A 585 26.67 -3.99 -2.35
CA GLN A 585 26.24 -5.09 -1.48
C GLN A 585 25.78 -6.26 -2.33
N THR A 586 26.13 -7.47 -1.91
CA THR A 586 25.70 -8.69 -2.59
C THR A 586 24.33 -9.13 -2.08
N VAL A 587 23.37 -9.25 -2.98
CA VAL A 587 22.07 -9.89 -2.74
C VAL A 587 22.12 -11.30 -3.30
N THR A 588 21.65 -12.28 -2.53
CA THR A 588 21.60 -13.68 -2.96
C THR A 588 20.20 -14.26 -2.81
N TRP A 589 19.87 -15.23 -3.66
CA TRP A 589 18.61 -15.97 -3.63
C TRP A 589 18.82 -17.43 -4.07
N ASP A 590 17.97 -18.33 -3.60
CA ASP A 590 17.89 -19.71 -4.07
C ASP A 590 17.08 -19.74 -5.38
N VAL A 591 17.77 -19.97 -6.50
CA VAL A 591 17.15 -20.11 -7.83
C VAL A 591 16.16 -21.27 -7.86
N ALA A 592 16.38 -22.33 -7.07
CA ALA A 592 15.46 -23.46 -6.90
C ALA A 592 14.87 -24.03 -8.21
N ASN A 593 15.73 -24.26 -9.21
CA ASN A 593 15.37 -24.73 -10.57
C ASN A 593 14.39 -23.83 -11.36
N THR A 594 14.13 -22.60 -10.93
CA THR A 594 13.19 -21.70 -11.62
C THR A 594 13.70 -21.19 -12.97
N SER A 595 15.02 -21.18 -13.18
CA SER A 595 15.65 -20.76 -14.44
C SER A 595 15.64 -21.79 -15.56
N ILE A 596 15.15 -23.00 -15.28
CA ILE A 596 15.03 -24.11 -16.24
C ILE A 596 13.58 -24.58 -16.37
N ALA A 597 13.32 -25.41 -17.38
CA ALA A 597 11.99 -25.97 -17.60
C ALA A 597 11.53 -26.83 -16.42
N PRO A 598 10.24 -26.75 -16.01
CA PRO A 598 9.14 -26.11 -16.74
C PRO A 598 8.86 -24.64 -16.38
N VAL A 599 9.57 -24.03 -15.41
CA VAL A 599 9.36 -22.63 -14.98
C VAL A 599 9.96 -21.63 -15.98
N ASN A 600 11.20 -21.88 -16.45
CA ASN A 600 11.90 -21.12 -17.51
C ASN A 600 12.02 -19.60 -17.28
N VAL A 601 12.22 -19.15 -16.03
CA VAL A 601 12.48 -17.73 -15.73
C VAL A 601 13.99 -17.50 -15.72
N THR A 602 14.54 -17.05 -16.84
CA THR A 602 15.99 -16.81 -17.00
C THR A 602 16.46 -15.50 -16.40
N GLU A 603 15.55 -14.57 -16.08
CA GLU A 603 15.85 -13.23 -15.62
C GLU A 603 14.98 -12.82 -14.42
N VAL A 604 15.54 -11.99 -13.52
CA VAL A 604 14.84 -11.41 -12.35
C VAL A 604 15.07 -9.91 -12.27
N ASN A 605 14.19 -9.22 -11.52
CA ASN A 605 14.42 -7.86 -11.05
C ASN A 605 14.70 -7.88 -9.55
N ILE A 606 15.53 -6.94 -9.08
CA ILE A 606 15.78 -6.74 -7.65
C ILE A 606 15.34 -5.34 -7.25
N LEU A 607 14.42 -5.26 -6.29
CA LEU A 607 13.84 -4.01 -5.82
C LEU A 607 14.10 -3.82 -4.33
N LEU A 608 14.19 -2.56 -3.93
CA LEU A 608 14.38 -2.12 -2.55
C LEU A 608 13.14 -1.39 -2.05
N SER A 609 12.72 -1.74 -0.84
CA SER A 609 11.76 -1.00 -0.02
C SER A 609 12.51 -0.35 1.13
N THR A 610 12.05 0.84 1.57
CA THR A 610 12.57 1.56 2.74
C THR A 610 11.54 1.70 3.87
N ASP A 611 10.35 1.12 3.69
CA ASP A 611 9.15 1.26 4.54
C ASP A 611 8.66 -0.08 5.10
N GLY A 612 9.56 -1.06 5.26
CA GLY A 612 9.26 -2.36 5.83
C GLY A 612 8.66 -3.36 4.84
N GLY A 613 8.78 -3.10 3.53
CA GLY A 613 8.27 -3.95 2.46
C GLY A 613 6.84 -3.61 2.02
N LEU A 614 6.31 -2.45 2.43
CA LEU A 614 4.97 -2.00 2.01
C LEU A 614 4.99 -1.48 0.57
N ASN A 615 6.06 -0.78 0.17
CA ASN A 615 6.27 -0.28 -1.19
C ASN A 615 7.69 -0.59 -1.69
N PHE A 616 7.80 -1.05 -2.93
CA PHE A 616 9.07 -1.32 -3.62
C PHE A 616 9.27 -0.31 -4.77
N THR A 617 9.61 0.93 -4.42
CA THR A 617 9.75 2.03 -5.40
C THR A 617 11.11 2.06 -6.07
N GLU A 618 12.14 1.52 -5.43
CA GLU A 618 13.52 1.58 -5.91
C GLU A 618 13.88 0.29 -6.65
N VAL A 619 14.22 0.40 -7.92
CA VAL A 619 14.70 -0.72 -8.73
C VAL A 619 16.23 -0.71 -8.70
N LEU A 620 16.84 -1.69 -8.05
CA LEU A 620 18.30 -1.80 -7.93
C LEU A 620 18.92 -2.45 -9.17
N ALA A 621 18.24 -3.45 -9.73
CA ALA A 621 18.62 -4.09 -10.98
C ALA A 621 17.38 -4.64 -11.71
N SER A 622 17.45 -4.70 -13.04
CA SER A 622 16.37 -5.23 -13.88
C SER A 622 16.88 -6.15 -14.96
N ASN A 623 16.10 -7.20 -15.25
CA ASN A 623 16.42 -8.21 -16.27
C ASN A 623 17.83 -8.79 -16.11
N ILE A 624 18.26 -9.03 -14.87
CA ILE A 624 19.54 -9.69 -14.59
C ILE A 624 19.36 -11.21 -14.64
N PRO A 625 20.42 -11.99 -14.88
CA PRO A 625 20.34 -13.45 -14.87
C PRO A 625 19.76 -13.99 -13.55
N ASN A 626 18.87 -14.99 -13.66
CA ASN A 626 18.38 -15.75 -12.51
C ASN A 626 19.39 -16.86 -12.13
N ASP A 627 20.55 -16.46 -11.61
CA ASP A 627 21.68 -17.33 -11.28
C ASP A 627 22.04 -17.40 -9.78
N GLY A 628 21.35 -16.61 -8.95
CA GLY A 628 21.35 -16.74 -7.49
C GLY A 628 22.15 -15.66 -6.74
N SER A 629 22.82 -14.75 -7.44
CA SER A 629 23.59 -13.67 -6.81
C SER A 629 23.77 -12.47 -7.72
N GLU A 630 23.66 -11.26 -7.17
CA GLU A 630 23.99 -10.02 -7.88
C GLU A 630 24.67 -9.03 -6.92
N ASP A 631 25.71 -8.34 -7.40
CA ASP A 631 26.36 -7.24 -6.69
C ASP A 631 25.66 -5.91 -7.05
N LEU A 632 24.94 -5.33 -6.09
CA LEU A 632 24.09 -4.16 -6.30
C LEU A 632 24.69 -2.93 -5.64
N PHE A 633 24.69 -1.82 -6.37
CA PHE A 633 24.98 -0.52 -5.77
C PHE A 633 23.78 -0.04 -4.95
N LEU A 634 23.95 0.03 -3.62
CA LEU A 634 22.89 0.44 -2.71
C LEU A 634 22.82 1.98 -2.63
N PRO A 635 21.67 2.62 -2.92
CA PRO A 635 21.56 4.07 -2.81
C PRO A 635 21.66 4.53 -1.35
N ASN A 636 22.11 5.77 -1.12
CA ASN A 636 22.13 6.37 0.21
C ASN A 636 20.74 6.82 0.67
N LEU A 637 19.92 5.86 1.09
CA LEU A 637 18.58 6.05 1.62
C LEU A 637 18.52 5.52 3.06
N PRO A 638 18.94 6.30 4.07
CA PRO A 638 19.03 5.81 5.43
C PRO A 638 17.67 5.36 5.99
N THR A 639 17.58 4.11 6.46
CA THR A 639 16.35 3.54 7.04
C THR A 639 16.70 2.31 7.88
N THR A 640 15.90 2.00 8.90
CA THR A 640 15.97 0.74 9.67
C THR A 640 14.95 -0.30 9.19
N GLN A 641 14.22 0.00 8.11
CA GLN A 641 13.10 -0.81 7.62
C GLN A 641 13.31 -1.26 6.17
N ALA A 642 14.57 -1.45 5.76
CA ALA A 642 14.84 -1.86 4.39
C ALA A 642 14.45 -3.32 4.15
N ARG A 643 13.89 -3.60 2.96
CA ARG A 643 13.58 -4.95 2.47
C ARG A 643 14.01 -5.10 1.02
N ILE A 644 14.48 -6.29 0.66
CA ILE A 644 14.75 -6.66 -0.73
C ILE A 644 13.62 -7.54 -1.24
N LYS A 645 13.19 -7.28 -2.48
CA LYS A 645 12.33 -8.15 -3.27
C LYS A 645 13.09 -8.64 -4.49
N VAL A 646 13.06 -9.94 -4.73
CA VAL A 646 13.53 -10.53 -6.00
C VAL A 646 12.29 -11.07 -6.71
N GLU A 647 11.98 -10.53 -7.89
CA GLU A 647 10.80 -10.91 -8.67
C GLU A 647 11.17 -11.47 -10.04
N ALA A 648 10.38 -12.43 -10.50
CA ALA A 648 10.54 -13.03 -11.82
C ALA A 648 10.20 -12.05 -12.95
N VAL A 649 11.00 -12.04 -14.01
CA VAL A 649 10.65 -11.35 -15.26
C VAL A 649 9.79 -12.28 -16.12
N GLY A 650 8.64 -11.77 -16.60
CA GLY A 650 7.71 -12.54 -17.45
C GLY A 650 6.91 -13.62 -16.72
N ASN A 651 6.94 -13.64 -15.39
CA ASN A 651 6.18 -14.56 -14.54
C ASN A 651 5.63 -13.79 -13.31
N VAL A 652 4.84 -14.45 -12.45
CA VAL A 652 4.10 -13.80 -11.36
C VAL A 652 4.69 -14.04 -9.96
N PHE A 653 5.66 -14.95 -9.84
CA PHE A 653 6.24 -15.30 -8.55
C PHE A 653 7.37 -14.34 -8.14
N PHE A 654 7.58 -14.22 -6.84
CA PHE A 654 8.64 -13.42 -6.24
C PHE A 654 8.95 -13.97 -4.84
N ASP A 655 10.01 -13.46 -4.22
CA ASP A 655 10.22 -13.60 -2.78
C ASP A 655 10.78 -12.31 -2.16
N LEU A 656 10.62 -12.17 -0.83
CA LEU A 656 11.07 -11.02 -0.05
C LEU A 656 12.07 -11.45 1.03
N SER A 657 12.99 -10.55 1.37
CA SER A 657 13.82 -10.71 2.57
C SER A 657 12.94 -10.86 3.83
N ASN A 658 13.19 -11.89 4.64
CA ASN A 658 12.39 -12.26 5.82
C ASN A 658 12.55 -11.31 7.01
N GLU A 659 13.63 -10.52 7.08
CA GLU A 659 13.85 -9.52 8.13
C GLU A 659 14.18 -8.12 7.60
N ASN A 660 13.80 -7.08 8.36
CA ASN A 660 14.18 -5.70 8.07
C ASN A 660 15.70 -5.58 8.26
N PHE A 661 16.40 -4.99 7.29
CA PHE A 661 17.80 -4.60 7.45
C PHE A 661 17.93 -3.07 7.51
N THR A 662 19.09 -2.59 7.95
CA THR A 662 19.38 -1.16 8.10
C THR A 662 20.26 -0.69 6.94
N ILE A 663 19.86 0.40 6.29
CA ILE A 663 20.72 1.20 5.44
C ILE A 663 21.22 2.37 6.29
N GLU A 664 22.51 2.43 6.54
CA GLU A 664 23.13 3.54 7.26
C GLU A 664 23.56 4.64 6.31
N ASP A 665 23.50 5.88 6.78
CA ASP A 665 24.03 7.02 6.03
C ASP A 665 25.54 6.87 5.78
N PHE A 666 25.92 6.97 4.52
CA PHE A 666 27.32 6.95 4.09
C PHE A 666 27.81 8.37 3.82
N ILE A 667 28.54 8.90 4.78
CA ILE A 667 29.22 10.19 4.68
C ILE A 667 30.71 9.90 4.41
N PRO A 668 31.21 10.02 3.16
CA PRO A 668 32.64 9.90 2.88
C PRO A 668 33.42 11.07 3.49
N VAL A 669 34.74 10.92 3.64
CA VAL A 669 35.64 12.04 3.96
C VAL A 669 35.60 13.05 2.80
N GLU A 670 34.99 14.21 3.02
CA GLU A 670 34.87 15.24 1.98
C GLU A 670 36.04 16.25 2.10
N LEU A 671 37.01 16.16 1.18
CA LEU A 671 38.09 17.15 1.06
C LEU A 671 37.58 18.43 0.39
N THR A 672 37.68 19.56 1.09
CA THR A 672 37.30 20.88 0.55
C THR A 672 38.49 21.64 -0.03
N ALA A 673 39.71 21.33 0.40
CA ALA A 673 40.93 21.91 -0.14
C ALA A 673 42.13 20.96 0.01
N PHE A 674 43.04 20.98 -0.97
CA PHE A 674 44.39 20.44 -0.85
C PHE A 674 45.34 21.25 -1.74
N PHE A 675 46.43 21.77 -1.20
CA PHE A 675 47.41 22.57 -1.95
C PHE A 675 48.82 22.51 -1.34
N ALA A 676 49.83 22.85 -2.16
CA ALA A 676 51.24 22.89 -1.79
C ALA A 676 51.82 24.30 -1.99
N LEU A 677 52.57 24.80 -1.02
CA LEU A 677 53.20 26.13 -1.05
C LEU A 677 54.69 26.02 -0.71
N VAL A 678 55.55 26.61 -1.54
CA VAL A 678 57.00 26.67 -1.25
C VAL A 678 57.28 27.72 -0.18
N THR A 679 58.08 27.35 0.81
CA THR A 679 58.51 28.17 1.93
C THR A 679 60.03 28.09 2.10
N GLU A 680 60.62 28.96 2.93
CA GLU A 680 62.06 28.92 3.25
C GLU A 680 62.51 27.59 3.90
N ARG A 681 61.58 26.81 4.47
CA ARG A 681 61.86 25.54 5.14
C ARG A 681 61.58 24.31 4.28
N GLY A 682 61.01 24.49 3.09
CA GLY A 682 60.58 23.42 2.19
C GLY A 682 59.14 23.62 1.69
N VAL A 683 58.42 22.54 1.39
CA VAL A 683 57.06 22.59 0.86
C VAL A 683 56.04 22.40 1.99
N LEU A 684 55.19 23.40 2.19
CA LEU A 684 54.04 23.35 3.11
C LEU A 684 52.83 22.79 2.36
N LEU A 685 52.31 21.66 2.84
CA LEU A 685 51.08 21.02 2.40
C LEU A 685 49.96 21.39 3.36
N LYS A 686 48.80 21.78 2.82
CA LYS A 686 47.58 22.06 3.59
C LYS A 686 46.38 21.40 2.96
N TRP A 687 45.53 20.81 3.80
CA TRP A 687 44.24 20.30 3.38
C TRP A 687 43.17 20.49 4.46
N THR A 688 41.92 20.52 4.02
CA THR A 688 40.75 20.72 4.87
C THR A 688 39.71 19.66 4.54
N THR A 689 39.18 19.00 5.56
CA THR A 689 38.03 18.09 5.47
C THR A 689 36.78 18.80 5.95
N ALA A 690 35.64 18.66 5.25
CA ALA A 690 34.33 19.09 5.74
C ALA A 690 33.74 18.08 6.73
N THR A 691 33.95 16.79 6.47
CA THR A 691 33.56 15.66 7.31
C THR A 691 34.63 14.58 7.24
N GLU A 692 34.70 13.73 8.27
CA GLU A 692 35.47 12.50 8.29
C GLU A 692 34.60 11.38 8.86
N LYS A 693 34.69 10.16 8.31
CA LYS A 693 34.07 8.95 8.87
C LYS A 693 35.09 7.84 8.83
N ASN A 694 35.27 7.14 9.95
CA ASN A 694 36.20 6.00 10.08
C ASN A 694 37.66 6.32 9.68
N ASN A 695 38.04 7.60 9.62
CA ASN A 695 39.31 8.03 9.06
C ASN A 695 40.45 7.80 10.06
N SER A 696 41.33 6.85 9.75
CA SER A 696 42.56 6.61 10.51
C SER A 696 43.56 7.75 10.28
N GLY A 697 43.64 8.26 9.05
CA GLY A 697 44.47 9.41 8.71
C GLY A 697 44.89 9.48 7.24
N PHE A 698 45.89 10.32 6.97
CA PHE A 698 46.36 10.64 5.63
C PHE A 698 47.84 10.29 5.47
N MET A 699 48.16 9.39 4.56
CA MET A 699 49.54 9.21 4.08
C MET A 699 49.82 10.25 3.00
N ILE A 700 50.80 11.11 3.25
CA ILE A 700 51.30 12.06 2.26
C ILE A 700 52.29 11.33 1.38
N GLU A 701 52.05 11.34 0.07
CA GLU A 701 52.94 10.75 -0.92
C GLU A 701 53.52 11.84 -1.84
N ARG A 702 54.79 11.69 -2.21
CA ARG A 702 55.52 12.62 -3.07
C ARG A 702 56.12 11.93 -4.29
N SER A 703 56.09 12.62 -5.43
CA SER A 703 56.76 12.22 -6.67
C SER A 703 57.59 13.37 -7.25
N SER A 704 58.68 13.06 -7.96
CA SER A 704 59.46 14.02 -8.76
C SER A 704 59.17 13.92 -10.28
N ASN A 705 58.34 12.96 -10.70
CA ASN A 705 58.00 12.73 -12.11
C ASN A 705 56.50 12.53 -12.35
N ASN A 706 55.67 12.71 -11.31
CA ASN A 706 54.22 12.51 -11.33
C ASN A 706 53.77 11.07 -11.67
N VAL A 707 54.66 10.09 -11.50
CA VAL A 707 54.39 8.67 -11.78
C VAL A 707 54.75 7.83 -10.56
N ASP A 708 55.99 7.97 -10.08
CA ASP A 708 56.52 7.20 -8.96
C ASP A 708 56.31 7.98 -7.66
N PHE A 709 55.26 7.63 -6.91
CA PHE A 709 54.93 8.22 -5.62
C PHE A 709 55.55 7.41 -4.49
N ASN A 710 56.20 8.09 -3.55
CA ASN A 710 56.80 7.50 -2.36
C ASN A 710 56.18 8.10 -1.10
N ASP A 711 55.99 7.28 -0.08
CA ASP A 711 55.49 7.69 1.23
C ASP A 711 56.44 8.70 1.89
N VAL A 712 55.87 9.80 2.40
CA VAL A 712 56.58 10.85 3.14
C VAL A 712 56.29 10.74 4.62
N VAL A 713 55.00 10.79 5.00
CA VAL A 713 54.56 10.77 6.40
C VAL A 713 53.08 10.38 6.49
N PHE A 714 52.70 9.74 7.60
CA PHE A 714 51.30 9.52 7.97
C PHE A 714 50.84 10.52 9.04
N ILE A 715 49.72 11.19 8.81
CA ILE A 715 49.10 12.15 9.73
C ILE A 715 47.76 11.58 10.21
N ASN A 716 47.61 11.38 11.52
CA ASN A 716 46.38 10.83 12.11
C ASN A 716 45.17 11.75 11.82
N GLY A 717 44.06 11.13 11.40
CA GLY A 717 42.77 11.78 11.23
C GLY A 717 42.03 11.98 12.55
N LYS A 718 40.78 12.44 12.48
CA LYS A 718 39.88 12.60 13.64
C LYS A 718 38.92 11.42 13.83
N GLY A 719 39.04 10.36 13.03
CA GLY A 719 38.11 9.24 13.05
C GLY A 719 36.79 9.62 12.37
N THR A 720 35.72 9.76 13.16
CA THR A 720 34.42 10.19 12.66
C THR A 720 34.07 11.56 13.24
N THR A 721 33.99 12.58 12.40
CA THR A 721 33.61 13.96 12.74
C THR A 721 32.85 14.62 11.60
N THR A 722 31.85 15.43 11.90
CA THR A 722 31.18 16.31 10.91
C THR A 722 31.69 17.74 10.98
N GLU A 723 32.67 18.01 11.86
CA GLU A 723 33.30 19.31 11.99
C GLU A 723 34.43 19.48 10.97
N ILE A 724 34.52 20.68 10.40
CA ILE A 724 35.60 21.06 9.50
C ILE A 724 36.94 20.91 10.23
N THR A 725 37.88 20.19 9.62
CA THR A 725 39.21 19.98 10.20
C THR A 725 40.31 20.39 9.22
N ASP A 726 41.19 21.27 9.69
CA ASP A 726 42.37 21.73 8.96
C ASP A 726 43.62 20.95 9.36
N TYR A 727 44.42 20.59 8.37
CA TYR A 727 45.68 19.87 8.54
C TYR A 727 46.81 20.59 7.81
N GLU A 728 48.03 20.45 8.34
CA GLU A 728 49.24 20.96 7.70
C GLU A 728 50.46 20.07 7.95
N TYR A 729 51.35 20.02 6.97
CA TYR A 729 52.64 19.35 7.07
C TYR A 729 53.70 20.08 6.24
N VAL A 730 54.95 20.14 6.73
CA VAL A 730 56.08 20.71 5.99
C VAL A 730 57.04 19.60 5.61
N ASP A 731 57.20 19.37 4.30
CA ASP A 731 58.25 18.53 3.75
C ASP A 731 59.53 19.38 3.60
N ASN A 732 60.57 19.07 4.38
CA ASN A 732 61.83 19.84 4.47
C ASN A 732 62.75 19.64 3.25
N LEU A 733 62.18 19.81 2.06
CA LEU A 733 62.84 19.62 0.79
C LEU A 733 63.43 20.95 0.32
N THR A 734 64.75 21.00 0.13
CA THR A 734 65.46 22.23 -0.26
C THR A 734 66.15 22.10 -1.62
N LYS A 735 66.00 20.96 -2.29
CA LYS A 735 66.60 20.73 -3.60
C LYS A 735 65.70 21.38 -4.67
N PRO A 736 66.27 22.20 -5.58
CA PRO A 736 65.50 22.74 -6.69
C PRO A 736 64.92 21.64 -7.59
N GLY A 737 63.71 21.85 -8.08
CA GLY A 737 63.00 20.93 -8.97
C GLY A 737 61.48 20.95 -8.81
N MET A 738 60.81 20.23 -9.70
CA MET A 738 59.36 20.00 -9.67
C MET A 738 59.00 18.85 -8.73
N TYR A 739 57.95 19.05 -7.94
CA TYR A 739 57.42 18.07 -7.00
C TYR A 739 55.91 17.98 -7.08
N TYR A 740 55.40 16.75 -6.97
CA TYR A 740 53.99 16.41 -7.00
C TYR A 740 53.62 15.73 -5.69
N TYR A 741 52.47 16.09 -5.11
CA TYR A 741 51.98 15.53 -3.86
C TYR A 741 50.55 15.04 -4.00
N ARG A 742 50.22 13.96 -3.31
CA ARG A 742 48.84 13.48 -3.12
C ARG A 742 48.64 12.97 -1.71
N LEU A 743 47.40 12.95 -1.26
CA LEU A 743 47.00 12.31 -0.02
C LEU A 743 46.42 10.94 -0.34
N LYS A 744 46.85 9.92 0.41
CA LYS A 744 46.21 8.62 0.50
C LYS A 744 45.49 8.56 1.84
N GLN A 745 44.19 8.80 1.83
CA GLN A 745 43.31 8.75 2.98
C GLN A 745 43.07 7.28 3.34
N ILE A 746 43.30 6.89 4.59
CA ILE A 746 43.24 5.50 5.07
C ILE A 746 42.21 5.40 6.19
N ASP A 747 41.30 4.44 6.09
CA ASP A 747 40.29 4.14 7.10
C ASP A 747 40.83 3.16 8.18
N PHE A 748 40.15 3.05 9.32
CA PHE A 748 40.54 2.09 10.38
C PHE A 748 40.46 0.62 9.93
N ASP A 749 39.70 0.31 8.89
CA ASP A 749 39.62 -1.03 8.28
C ASP A 749 40.73 -1.29 7.25
N GLY A 750 41.57 -0.28 6.97
CA GLY A 750 42.70 -0.37 6.04
C GLY A 750 42.34 -0.09 4.58
N SER A 751 41.08 0.18 4.25
CA SER A 751 40.69 0.70 2.94
C SER A 751 41.25 2.12 2.73
N PHE A 752 41.40 2.55 1.47
CA PHE A 752 41.98 3.87 1.18
C PHE A 752 41.45 4.49 -0.11
N ASN A 753 41.50 5.82 -0.18
CA ASN A 753 41.24 6.63 -1.37
C ASN A 753 42.33 7.69 -1.59
N TYR A 754 42.56 8.09 -2.85
CA TYR A 754 43.52 9.14 -3.19
C TYR A 754 42.84 10.48 -3.45
N SER A 755 43.50 11.58 -3.04
CA SER A 755 43.15 12.93 -3.47
C SER A 755 43.61 13.21 -4.91
N ASN A 756 43.20 14.37 -5.43
CA ASN A 756 43.87 14.97 -6.59
C ASN A 756 45.36 15.24 -6.28
N VAL A 757 46.18 15.26 -7.33
CA VAL A 757 47.62 15.60 -7.24
C VAL A 757 47.78 17.12 -7.29
N VAL A 758 48.63 17.66 -6.42
CA VAL A 758 49.05 19.07 -6.42
C VAL A 758 50.52 19.19 -6.76
N GLU A 759 50.90 20.20 -7.54
CA GLU A 759 52.27 20.41 -8.02
C GLU A 759 52.91 21.68 -7.43
N THR A 760 54.23 21.67 -7.31
CA THR A 760 55.00 22.82 -6.82
C THR A 760 56.46 22.80 -7.31
N GLU A 761 57.10 23.96 -7.44
CA GLU A 761 58.48 24.11 -7.95
C GLU A 761 59.37 24.82 -6.94
N ILE A 762 60.49 24.20 -6.56
CA ILE A 762 61.53 24.84 -5.75
C ILE A 762 62.59 25.45 -6.66
N ASN A 763 62.84 26.76 -6.53
CA ASN A 763 63.82 27.50 -7.33
C ASN A 763 65.24 27.47 -6.71
N GLY A 764 66.29 27.49 -7.56
CA GLY A 764 67.70 27.57 -7.15
C GLY A 764 68.25 29.02 -7.05
N PRO A 765 69.52 29.23 -6.63
CA PRO A 765 70.13 30.56 -6.58
C PRO A 765 70.22 31.18 -7.99
N GLU A 766 69.95 32.49 -8.11
CA GLU A 766 69.82 33.15 -9.43
C GLU A 766 71.13 33.73 -9.99
N VAL A 767 72.13 33.97 -9.14
CA VAL A 767 73.40 34.60 -9.54
C VAL A 767 74.61 33.87 -9.00
N PHE A 768 75.72 33.94 -9.74
CA PHE A 768 77.02 33.56 -9.21
C PHE A 768 77.43 34.53 -8.11
N ASN A 769 77.94 34.00 -7.01
CA ASN A 769 78.43 34.84 -5.92
C ASN A 769 79.61 34.17 -5.22
N LEU A 770 80.70 34.91 -5.02
CA LEU A 770 81.81 34.50 -4.16
C LEU A 770 81.75 35.27 -2.84
N LEU A 771 81.52 34.56 -1.74
CA LEU A 771 81.49 35.16 -0.42
C LEU A 771 82.91 35.36 0.14
N GLN A 772 83.03 36.32 1.06
CA GLN A 772 84.23 36.53 1.84
C GLN A 772 84.52 35.27 2.68
N ASN A 773 85.77 34.82 2.69
CA ASN A 773 86.17 33.67 3.51
C ASN A 773 85.97 33.98 4.99
N TYR A 774 85.58 32.97 5.78
CA TYR A 774 85.39 33.12 7.21
C TYR A 774 86.07 31.97 7.98
N PRO A 775 86.85 32.28 9.04
CA PRO A 775 87.23 33.63 9.50
C PRO A 775 88.18 34.37 8.53
N ASN A 776 88.31 35.70 8.65
CA ASN A 776 89.32 36.51 7.95
C ASN A 776 89.66 37.79 8.77
N PRO A 777 90.86 37.93 9.38
CA PRO A 777 92.03 37.05 9.27
C PRO A 777 91.80 35.63 9.82
N PHE A 778 92.56 34.63 9.33
CA PHE A 778 92.44 33.22 9.72
C PHE A 778 93.80 32.60 10.10
N ASN A 779 93.76 31.46 10.82
CA ASN A 779 94.94 30.71 11.26
C ASN A 779 94.64 29.20 11.50
N PRO A 780 95.29 28.27 10.81
CA PRO A 780 95.72 28.37 9.42
C PRO A 780 94.57 28.05 8.45
N SER A 781 93.34 27.76 8.92
CA SER A 781 92.21 27.33 8.08
C SER A 781 91.03 28.30 8.00
N THR A 782 90.30 28.29 6.88
CA THR A 782 89.12 29.13 6.60
C THR A 782 88.15 28.42 5.66
N ILE A 783 86.88 28.84 5.64
CA ILE A 783 85.88 28.37 4.67
C ILE A 783 85.64 29.44 3.59
N ILE A 784 85.60 29.02 2.32
CA ILE A 784 85.22 29.85 1.17
C ILE A 784 83.87 29.34 0.64
N LYS A 785 82.84 30.19 0.65
CA LYS A 785 81.50 29.86 0.17
C LYS A 785 81.20 30.54 -1.16
N PHE A 786 80.45 29.88 -2.04
CA PHE A 786 80.00 30.45 -3.31
C PHE A 786 78.68 29.86 -3.81
N SER A 787 77.95 30.63 -4.59
CA SER A 787 76.67 30.24 -5.22
C SER A 787 76.87 30.00 -6.71
N VAL A 788 76.22 28.96 -7.23
CA VAL A 788 76.26 28.52 -8.63
C VAL A 788 74.82 28.47 -9.15
N PRO A 789 74.38 29.41 -10.01
CA PRO A 789 73.01 29.47 -10.49
C PRO A 789 72.70 28.52 -11.65
N ILE A 790 73.73 27.96 -12.26
CA ILE A 790 73.64 26.95 -13.32
C ILE A 790 74.86 26.05 -13.25
N ASP A 791 74.73 24.78 -13.62
CA ASP A 791 75.86 23.84 -13.67
C ASP A 791 77.08 24.48 -14.35
N SER A 792 78.20 24.53 -13.63
CA SER A 792 79.35 25.35 -14.01
C SER A 792 80.67 24.69 -13.69
N ARG A 793 81.67 24.87 -14.56
CA ARG A 793 83.06 24.57 -14.20
C ARG A 793 83.62 25.72 -13.38
N ILE A 794 83.90 25.46 -12.11
CA ILE A 794 84.42 26.43 -11.15
C ILE A 794 85.91 26.18 -10.95
N ARG A 795 86.69 27.26 -11.09
CA ARG A 795 88.11 27.31 -10.74
C ARG A 795 88.34 28.35 -9.66
N ILE A 796 89.01 28.00 -8.57
CA ILE A 796 89.43 28.97 -7.54
C ILE A 796 90.94 28.90 -7.37
N GLU A 797 91.62 30.01 -7.60
CA GLU A 797 93.08 30.13 -7.54
C GLU A 797 93.49 31.16 -6.48
N LEU A 798 94.61 30.93 -5.80
CA LEU A 798 95.14 31.76 -4.73
C LEU A 798 96.44 32.45 -5.17
N PHE A 799 96.59 33.73 -4.86
CA PHE A 799 97.70 34.59 -5.28
C PHE A 799 98.31 35.38 -4.11
N ASN A 800 99.61 35.63 -4.14
CA ASN A 800 100.30 36.51 -3.18
C ASN A 800 100.20 38.00 -3.58
N THR A 801 100.76 38.91 -2.77
CA THR A 801 100.74 40.37 -3.06
C THR A 801 101.55 40.81 -4.28
N LEU A 802 102.42 39.93 -4.81
CA LEU A 802 103.16 40.17 -6.06
C LEU A 802 102.39 39.68 -7.30
N GLY A 803 101.23 39.06 -7.11
CA GLY A 803 100.41 38.49 -8.19
C GLY A 803 100.85 37.08 -8.62
N GLU A 804 101.77 36.45 -7.90
CA GLU A 804 102.21 35.09 -8.19
C GLU A 804 101.17 34.08 -7.66
N LYS A 805 100.79 33.10 -8.48
CA LYS A 805 99.91 32.01 -8.05
C LYS A 805 100.62 31.14 -7.04
N VAL A 806 100.02 31.00 -5.86
CA VAL A 806 100.54 30.18 -4.76
C VAL A 806 99.80 28.85 -4.58
N ASP A 807 98.52 28.77 -5.00
CA ASP A 807 97.74 27.53 -4.92
C ASP A 807 96.52 27.51 -5.88
N GLU A 808 95.92 26.34 -6.13
CA GLU A 808 94.67 26.13 -6.86
C GLU A 808 93.71 25.27 -6.02
N LEU A 809 92.66 25.90 -5.47
CA LEU A 809 91.77 25.30 -4.48
C LEU A 809 90.71 24.36 -5.10
N THR A 810 90.28 24.66 -6.32
CA THR A 810 89.38 23.78 -7.08
C THR A 810 89.46 24.09 -8.57
N ASN A 811 89.13 23.10 -9.39
CA ASN A 811 88.97 23.21 -10.85
C ASN A 811 88.12 22.04 -11.37
N ARG A 812 86.82 22.05 -11.05
CA ARG A 812 85.87 20.98 -11.40
C ARG A 812 84.46 21.52 -11.67
N ASN A 813 83.57 20.65 -12.13
CA ASN A 813 82.16 20.99 -12.33
C ASN A 813 81.40 20.97 -10.99
N TYR A 814 80.53 21.95 -10.80
CA TYR A 814 79.60 22.08 -9.69
C TYR A 814 78.18 22.22 -10.26
N SER A 815 77.20 21.55 -9.65
CA SER A 815 75.80 21.68 -10.03
C SER A 815 75.19 22.99 -9.52
N ILE A 816 74.03 23.38 -10.03
CA ILE A 816 73.22 24.48 -9.46
C ILE A 816 73.07 24.30 -7.93
N GLY A 817 73.33 25.37 -7.17
CA GLY A 817 73.26 25.37 -5.71
C GLY A 817 74.33 26.21 -5.01
N ASN A 818 74.34 26.17 -3.69
CA ASN A 818 75.35 26.80 -2.84
C ASN A 818 76.42 25.77 -2.45
N HIS A 819 77.69 26.17 -2.51
CA HIS A 819 78.85 25.31 -2.30
C HIS A 819 79.86 25.93 -1.35
N GLU A 820 80.70 25.10 -0.74
CA GLU A 820 81.77 25.54 0.14
C GLU A 820 83.07 24.74 -0.04
N ILE A 821 84.20 25.39 0.23
CA ILE A 821 85.55 24.81 0.23
C ILE A 821 86.22 25.15 1.55
N ASN A 822 86.71 24.11 2.23
CA ASN A 822 87.59 24.26 3.39
C ASN A 822 89.03 24.40 2.90
N PHE A 823 89.70 25.48 3.29
CA PHE A 823 91.07 25.79 2.89
C PHE A 823 91.99 25.80 4.11
N ASP A 824 93.13 25.10 4.03
CA ASP A 824 94.19 25.07 5.04
C ASP A 824 95.49 25.66 4.47
N ALA A 825 95.92 26.78 5.04
CA ALA A 825 97.09 27.54 4.63
C ALA A 825 98.34 27.25 5.50
N SER A 826 98.41 26.09 6.15
CA SER A 826 99.52 25.69 7.04
C SER A 826 100.90 25.73 6.39
N ILE A 827 101.00 25.69 5.06
CA ILE A 827 102.26 25.77 4.31
C ILE A 827 102.63 27.18 3.82
N LEU A 828 101.73 28.16 3.93
CA LEU A 828 101.93 29.53 3.44
C LEU A 828 102.54 30.45 4.52
N SER A 829 103.24 31.52 4.13
CA SER A 829 103.77 32.48 5.12
C SER A 829 102.68 33.44 5.62
N ASN A 830 102.87 34.07 6.79
CA ASN A 830 101.97 35.13 7.24
C ASN A 830 101.91 36.26 6.21
N GLY A 831 100.71 36.74 5.90
CA GLY A 831 100.55 37.77 4.90
C GLY A 831 99.15 37.90 4.32
N VAL A 832 99.06 38.79 3.33
CA VAL A 832 97.84 39.01 2.56
C VAL A 832 97.87 38.14 1.31
N TYR A 833 96.76 37.44 1.05
CA TYR A 833 96.55 36.65 -0.15
C TYR A 833 95.24 37.07 -0.83
N TYR A 834 95.11 36.76 -2.12
CA TYR A 834 93.90 37.00 -2.90
C TYR A 834 93.44 35.70 -3.51
N TYR A 835 92.18 35.33 -3.30
CA TYR A 835 91.57 34.19 -4.00
C TYR A 835 90.59 34.68 -5.04
N THR A 836 90.65 34.04 -6.19
CA THR A 836 89.88 34.41 -7.37
C THR A 836 89.06 33.21 -7.80
N ILE A 837 87.75 33.39 -7.96
CA ILE A 837 86.88 32.43 -8.66
C ILE A 837 86.78 32.80 -10.14
N SER A 838 86.82 31.79 -10.99
CA SER A 838 86.39 31.82 -12.39
C SER A 838 85.35 30.73 -12.58
N ALA A 839 84.14 31.09 -12.96
CA ALA A 839 83.07 30.17 -13.32
C ALA A 839 82.78 30.25 -14.81
N ASN A 840 82.60 29.09 -15.44
CA ASN A 840 82.05 28.97 -16.78
C ASN A 840 80.81 28.08 -16.72
N GLY A 841 79.63 28.67 -16.89
CA GLY A 841 78.35 27.98 -16.93
C GLY A 841 78.16 27.20 -18.22
N ILE A 842 77.39 26.11 -18.17
CA ILE A 842 77.03 25.32 -19.36
C ILE A 842 76.21 26.11 -20.39
N ASP A 843 75.59 27.22 -19.98
CA ASP A 843 74.88 28.18 -20.84
C ASP A 843 75.80 29.25 -21.47
N GLY A 844 77.11 29.17 -21.22
CA GLY A 844 78.08 30.16 -21.69
C GLY A 844 78.20 31.40 -20.79
N SER A 845 77.48 31.46 -19.66
CA SER A 845 77.68 32.50 -18.65
C SER A 845 79.07 32.40 -18.05
N THR A 846 79.71 33.54 -17.77
CA THR A 846 81.01 33.59 -17.12
C THR A 846 80.96 34.50 -15.92
N TYR A 847 81.64 34.10 -14.84
CA TYR A 847 81.74 34.90 -13.62
C TYR A 847 83.17 34.90 -13.11
N TYR A 848 83.66 36.09 -12.77
CA TYR A 848 85.00 36.27 -12.21
C TYR A 848 84.92 37.20 -11.01
N SER A 849 85.52 36.80 -9.89
CA SER A 849 85.52 37.62 -8.68
C SER A 849 86.74 37.30 -7.82
N THR A 850 87.33 38.34 -7.22
CA THR A 850 88.51 38.22 -6.36
C THR A 850 88.20 38.79 -4.99
N LYS A 851 88.69 38.11 -3.95
CA LYS A 851 88.55 38.53 -2.56
C LYS A 851 89.90 38.44 -1.84
N LYS A 852 90.10 39.36 -0.90
CA LYS A 852 91.31 39.41 -0.05
C LYS A 852 91.14 38.52 1.16
N MET A 853 92.12 37.69 1.47
CA MET A 853 92.23 36.96 2.73
C MET A 853 93.54 37.33 3.45
N VAL A 854 93.56 37.24 4.78
CA VAL A 854 94.71 37.59 5.63
C VAL A 854 95.04 36.39 6.51
N LEU A 855 96.24 35.85 6.35
CA LEU A 855 96.76 34.74 7.15
C LEU A 855 97.66 35.28 8.26
N ILE A 856 97.32 34.96 9.52
CA ILE A 856 98.08 35.36 10.71
C ILE A 856 98.34 34.12 11.56
N LYS A 857 99.49 33.47 11.35
CA LYS A 857 100.03 32.37 12.17
C LYS A 857 100.64 32.86 13.46
#